data_AF-A0A1X4XUE3-F1
#
_entry.id   AF-A0A1X4XUE3-F1
#
_cell.length_a   1.000
_cell.length_b   1.000
_cell.length_c   1.000
_cell.angle_alpha   90.00
_cell.angle_beta   90.00
_cell.angle_gamma   90.00
#
_symmetry.space_group_name_H-M   'P 1'
#
loop_
_entity.id
_entity.type
_entity.pdbx_description
1 polymer ?
#
loop_
_entity_poly.entity_id
_entity_poly.type
_entity_poly.pdbx_seq_one_letter_code
_entity_poly.pdbx_strand_id
1 'polypeptide(L)'
;MAFKNDVSWSSSYTQLLDQSGIKESYLSYFSDDYKLNIEPQEALIDTQAILDVIANQKKQVRFFKQNEEIFFKVYAFCKIPLYEVLPILKNLGLNALYEDFFELNIKDKTVLIQRYNIEKSFEFDIEKNAHLVEENFLAVIDKVVENDELNSLTTKELLDYKQIDLLRTLGNYLMQVDFSVKRISMLGSLVKYSHLSKLFIEAFDQKFNPTIQQRNTKEVFDRVSKELETINNIQDYKILSSIFNIIDSAIRTNFYKQKTYHYISLKIDSSKISKMPLPRPMYEIYVHSFLMEGCHLRGGKVARGGIRWSDRKDDFRLEILELMKTQMVKNAVIVPVGSKGGFIIKNTNGQDIQEKAIESYKTLIRGMLDITDNYSGSKEQLRPNDAVCYDDFDPYLVVAADKGTAKFSDTANDIAQNEYSFWLKDAFASGGKFGYDHKELGITSKGSLVCTKRHFSELGVKLNSTPISVVGVGDMGGDVFGNAMIELKNIQLKAAFNDKEIFVDPNPDIEASYKERKRLFDNALTWTFYNKDTLSKGGFVCKRDERTIVLSSEAKVFLKTSQDTVSSEELIKMIFKTNADLLWMGGVGTYVKASDETNEDAGDKTNDNVRINANEVKAKVVGEGANLGFTQKARIEYALLGGKINTDSLDNSAGVDLSDQEVNLKILLNDLMESKTIKDLDERNNTLKKLTPEVIQRVLDHNYMQSLAVSLDEIRSKKEPEIFYELVEFFKQKKLFSESEYYFPNKITLASRIDSGVGYTKPELSIMLSLLKIFIFTNLLKETNFDKYLIDKYALLYFPPSTREIYKEHIQRHLLKKEIGSTYITNLIVNSNGVGSLIKINMLTGQPFTSIIKTLIFIYDLLDVQSIRNEIFSHEGKINQAVIYQTIIDMFYAVERLATNQLYLFGDSIIEYVYKQEILGYMGYYIDNAIKEGVFKSKYEEKTKELSAYFSKELSEKIAQIYFIDDFILAYYITRKTDKNFIQSVQTIEKVNETFGFQKVINYISSIRIVNEWDRFAQFSMIKKYTMSLVKITIKILNDFSGNTEALIAAKKTLFDSYISQLNDISKLAANNLHPIVLLYDKLESLV
;
A
#
# COMPACT_ATOMS: atom_id res chain seq x y z
N MET A 1 39.53 85.19 -9.71
CA MET A 1 39.50 83.72 -9.93
C MET A 1 38.35 83.17 -9.09
N ALA A 2 37.25 82.74 -9.72
CA ALA A 2 36.29 81.72 -9.28
C ALA A 2 34.93 81.95 -9.99
N PHE A 3 34.82 81.54 -11.26
CA PHE A 3 33.52 81.24 -11.86
C PHE A 3 33.13 79.84 -11.36
N LYS A 4 32.14 79.74 -10.48
CA LYS A 4 31.42 78.47 -10.26
C LYS A 4 30.35 78.40 -11.35
N ASN A 5 30.53 77.49 -12.30
CA ASN A 5 29.49 77.11 -13.25
C ASN A 5 28.36 76.40 -12.48
N ASP A 6 27.19 77.02 -12.36
CA ASP A 6 25.95 76.29 -12.07
C ASP A 6 25.62 75.46 -13.32
N VAL A 7 26.10 74.21 -13.32
CA VAL A 7 25.78 73.25 -14.37
C VAL A 7 24.31 72.88 -14.19
N SER A 8 23.46 73.19 -15.18
CA SER A 8 22.05 72.82 -15.15
C SER A 8 21.89 71.30 -14.97
N TRP A 9 20.85 70.84 -14.27
CA TRP A 9 20.54 69.41 -14.08
C TRP A 9 20.68 68.60 -15.37
N SER A 10 20.16 69.16 -16.47
CA SER A 10 20.20 68.57 -17.81
C SER A 10 21.61 68.44 -18.37
N SER A 11 22.49 69.41 -18.10
CA SER A 11 23.90 69.37 -18.51
C SER A 11 24.69 68.32 -17.72
N SER A 12 24.43 68.23 -16.41
CA SER A 12 25.02 67.20 -15.54
C SER A 12 24.60 65.79 -15.95
N TYR A 13 23.30 65.57 -16.22
CA TYR A 13 22.80 64.28 -16.70
C TYR A 13 23.40 63.88 -18.04
N THR A 14 23.46 64.81 -19.00
CA THR A 14 24.05 64.54 -20.33
C THR A 14 25.53 64.19 -20.22
N GLN A 15 26.29 64.88 -19.36
CA GLN A 15 27.70 64.55 -19.13
C GLN A 15 27.88 63.16 -18.50
N LEU A 16 27.02 62.79 -17.54
CA LEU A 16 27.03 61.46 -16.93
C LEU A 16 26.62 60.36 -17.91
N LEU A 17 25.66 60.64 -18.80
CA LEU A 17 25.24 59.74 -19.87
C LEU A 17 26.37 59.47 -20.87
N ASP A 18 27.08 60.52 -21.30
CA ASP A 18 28.22 60.40 -22.21
C ASP A 18 29.37 59.57 -21.59
N GLN A 19 29.56 59.67 -20.27
CA GLN A 19 30.55 58.90 -19.52
C GLN A 19 30.14 57.44 -19.27
N SER A 20 28.85 57.14 -19.23
CA SER A 20 28.33 55.79 -18.95
C SER A 20 28.29 54.87 -20.18
N GLY A 21 28.38 55.44 -21.38
CA GLY A 21 28.31 54.69 -22.65
C GLY A 21 26.89 54.31 -23.08
N ILE A 22 25.85 54.80 -22.38
CA ILE A 22 24.45 54.63 -22.78
C ILE A 22 24.15 55.54 -23.99
N LYS A 23 23.73 54.95 -25.11
CA LYS A 23 23.56 55.67 -26.40
C LYS A 23 22.26 56.46 -26.54
N GLU A 24 21.23 56.12 -25.76
CA GLU A 24 19.90 56.72 -25.88
C GLU A 24 19.68 57.69 -24.70
N SER A 25 19.45 58.97 -25.01
CA SER A 25 19.16 59.97 -23.98
C SER A 25 17.69 59.98 -23.62
N TYR A 26 17.39 59.86 -22.32
CA TYR A 26 16.03 59.91 -21.80
C TYR A 26 15.65 61.29 -21.27
N LEU A 27 16.50 62.30 -21.50
CA LEU A 27 16.35 63.66 -20.97
C LEU A 27 14.99 64.29 -21.31
N SER A 28 14.47 64.03 -22.51
CA SER A 28 13.17 64.54 -22.99
C SER A 28 11.96 63.87 -22.33
N TYR A 29 12.14 62.71 -21.69
CA TYR A 29 11.07 61.95 -21.04
C TYR A 29 10.95 62.24 -19.54
N PHE A 30 11.94 62.91 -18.94
CA PHE A 30 11.88 63.34 -17.54
C PHE A 30 11.09 64.64 -17.39
N SER A 31 10.00 64.59 -16.62
CA SER A 31 9.18 65.76 -16.29
C SER A 31 9.94 66.75 -15.40
N ASP A 32 9.46 67.99 -15.31
CA ASP A 32 10.06 68.98 -14.42
C ASP A 32 9.92 68.56 -12.95
N ASP A 33 8.80 67.92 -12.59
CA ASP A 33 8.58 67.33 -11.26
C ASP A 33 9.60 66.22 -10.93
N TYR A 34 9.93 65.36 -11.91
CA TYR A 34 10.99 64.37 -11.74
C TYR A 34 12.36 65.04 -11.52
N LYS A 35 12.70 66.05 -12.34
CA LYS A 35 13.99 66.77 -12.24
C LYS A 35 14.14 67.56 -10.94
N LEU A 36 13.03 67.99 -10.32
CA LEU A 36 13.03 68.66 -9.03
C LEU A 36 13.34 67.72 -7.87
N ASN A 37 12.92 66.46 -7.96
CA ASN A 37 13.01 65.50 -6.86
C ASN A 37 14.18 64.50 -6.99
N ILE A 38 14.72 64.31 -8.20
CA ILE A 38 15.71 63.27 -8.51
C ILE A 38 17.03 63.90 -8.99
N GLU A 39 18.16 63.47 -8.45
CA GLU A 39 19.49 63.98 -8.86
C GLU A 39 19.95 63.40 -10.21
N PRO A 40 20.83 64.10 -10.98
CA PRO A 40 21.31 63.60 -12.27
C PRO A 40 21.99 62.22 -12.22
N GLN A 41 22.69 61.88 -11.13
CA GLN A 41 23.29 60.54 -10.97
C GLN A 41 22.21 59.46 -10.81
N GLU A 42 21.17 59.75 -10.04
CA GLU A 42 20.03 58.84 -9.83
C GLU A 42 19.26 58.63 -11.14
N ALA A 43 19.07 59.70 -11.92
CA ALA A 43 18.42 59.61 -13.22
C ALA A 43 19.17 58.76 -14.25
N LEU A 44 20.51 58.69 -14.16
CA LEU A 44 21.31 57.79 -15.00
C LEU A 44 21.02 56.31 -14.68
N ILE A 45 20.90 55.97 -13.38
CA ILE A 45 20.54 54.62 -12.93
C ILE A 45 19.11 54.27 -13.38
N ASP A 46 18.18 55.21 -13.23
CA ASP A 46 16.80 55.04 -13.70
C ASP A 46 16.77 54.80 -15.21
N THR A 47 17.60 55.50 -15.99
CA THR A 47 17.72 55.28 -17.44
C THR A 47 18.12 53.82 -17.76
N GLN A 48 19.10 53.28 -17.05
CA GLN A 48 19.51 51.88 -17.24
C GLN A 48 18.39 50.90 -16.84
N ALA A 49 17.74 51.11 -15.69
CA ALA A 49 16.66 50.25 -15.23
C ALA A 49 15.45 50.28 -16.19
N ILE A 50 15.11 51.44 -16.75
CA ILE A 50 14.07 51.59 -17.76
C ILE A 50 14.42 50.82 -19.03
N LEU A 51 15.66 50.91 -19.51
CA LEU A 51 16.13 50.14 -20.65
C LEU A 51 15.98 48.64 -20.40
N ASP A 52 16.33 48.16 -19.20
CA ASP A 52 16.20 46.76 -18.81
C ASP A 52 14.73 46.30 -18.75
N VAL A 53 13.82 47.15 -18.23
CA VAL A 53 12.36 46.87 -18.24
C VAL A 53 11.85 46.76 -19.67
N ILE A 54 12.22 47.70 -20.54
CA ILE A 54 11.78 47.76 -21.94
C ILE A 54 12.30 46.56 -22.74
N ALA A 55 13.56 46.19 -22.55
CA ALA A 55 14.22 45.11 -23.27
C ALA A 55 13.73 43.73 -22.83
N ASN A 56 13.65 43.49 -21.52
CA ASN A 56 13.32 42.16 -20.97
C ASN A 56 11.83 41.95 -20.74
N GLN A 57 11.02 43.01 -20.84
CA GLN A 57 9.59 43.02 -20.49
C GLN A 57 9.31 42.53 -19.06
N LYS A 58 10.22 42.82 -18.14
CA LYS A 58 10.13 42.41 -16.73
C LYS A 58 10.31 43.62 -15.82
N LYS A 59 9.67 43.56 -14.65
CA LYS A 59 9.85 44.58 -13.61
C LYS A 59 11.32 44.62 -13.20
N GLN A 60 11.81 45.81 -12.83
CA GLN A 60 13.13 45.99 -12.25
C GLN A 60 12.96 46.68 -10.90
N VAL A 61 13.95 46.49 -10.01
CA VAL A 61 14.01 47.20 -8.74
C VAL A 61 15.44 47.63 -8.47
N ARG A 62 15.63 48.77 -7.78
CA ARG A 62 16.96 49.27 -7.42
C ARG A 62 16.97 49.90 -6.04
N PHE A 63 18.01 49.65 -5.26
CA PHE A 63 18.37 50.50 -4.13
C PHE A 63 19.18 51.69 -4.58
N PHE A 64 18.91 52.82 -3.95
CA PHE A 64 19.64 54.05 -4.17
C PHE A 64 19.91 54.75 -2.85
N LYS A 65 21.07 55.41 -2.74
CA LYS A 65 21.45 56.23 -1.58
C LYS A 65 21.64 57.68 -2.04
N GLN A 66 20.89 58.60 -1.46
CA GLN A 66 20.97 60.03 -1.74
C GLN A 66 21.12 60.79 -0.42
N ASN A 67 22.16 61.61 -0.26
CA ASN A 67 22.31 62.49 0.92
C ASN A 67 22.09 61.78 2.28
N GLU A 68 22.62 60.56 2.44
CA GLU A 68 22.42 59.66 3.59
C GLU A 68 21.03 59.00 3.76
N GLU A 69 20.05 59.38 2.94
CA GLU A 69 18.76 58.70 2.81
C GLU A 69 18.83 57.53 1.84
N ILE A 70 17.93 56.56 2.03
CA ILE A 70 17.89 55.31 1.27
C ILE A 70 16.54 55.21 0.58
N PHE A 71 16.57 54.86 -0.69
CA PHE A 71 15.39 54.70 -1.52
C PHE A 71 15.36 53.33 -2.17
N PHE A 72 14.18 52.71 -2.21
CA PHE A 72 13.91 51.52 -2.98
C PHE A 72 12.99 51.89 -4.14
N LYS A 73 13.42 51.61 -5.38
CA LYS A 73 12.66 51.92 -6.58
C LYS A 73 12.13 50.67 -7.24
N VAL A 74 10.90 50.75 -7.76
CA VAL A 74 10.27 49.73 -8.59
C VAL A 74 9.93 50.32 -9.94
N TYR A 75 10.39 49.67 -11.01
CA TYR A 75 10.17 50.07 -12.40
C TYR A 75 9.28 49.03 -13.08
N ALA A 76 8.12 49.45 -13.61
CA ALA A 76 7.14 48.55 -14.21
C ALA A 76 6.29 49.25 -15.29
N PHE A 77 5.59 48.48 -16.14
CA PHE A 77 4.65 49.01 -17.13
C PHE A 77 3.28 49.38 -16.56
N CYS A 78 2.99 48.97 -15.32
CA CYS A 78 1.73 49.25 -14.65
C CYS A 78 1.98 49.61 -13.18
N LYS A 79 1.10 50.44 -12.62
CA LYS A 79 1.21 50.88 -11.24
C LYS A 79 0.94 49.69 -10.34
N ILE A 80 1.88 49.37 -9.46
CA ILE A 80 1.68 48.32 -8.47
C ILE A 80 1.00 48.95 -7.25
N PRO A 81 -0.14 48.42 -6.79
CA PRO A 81 -0.82 48.99 -5.64
C PRO A 81 0.03 48.96 -4.37
N LEU A 82 -0.06 50.02 -3.55
CA LEU A 82 0.65 50.13 -2.27
C LEU A 82 0.41 48.95 -1.33
N TYR A 83 -0.82 48.42 -1.32
CA TYR A 83 -1.17 47.26 -0.49
C TYR A 83 -0.44 45.97 -0.92
N GLU A 84 0.15 45.92 -2.12
CA GLU A 84 0.98 44.80 -2.58
C GLU A 84 2.45 45.02 -2.23
N VAL A 85 2.98 46.23 -2.39
CA VAL A 85 4.42 46.52 -2.18
C VAL A 85 4.79 46.67 -0.71
N LEU A 86 4.02 47.43 0.07
CA LEU A 86 4.36 47.73 1.47
C LEU A 86 4.50 46.48 2.35
N PRO A 87 3.63 45.45 2.25
CA PRO A 87 3.83 44.21 3.01
C PRO A 87 5.11 43.47 2.65
N ILE A 88 5.56 43.53 1.39
CA ILE A 88 6.80 42.87 0.95
C ILE A 88 8.00 43.60 1.56
N LEU A 89 8.06 44.92 1.46
CA LEU A 89 9.13 45.73 2.06
C LEU A 89 9.22 45.48 3.57
N LYS A 90 8.07 45.53 4.27
CA LYS A 90 7.99 45.24 5.70
C LYS A 90 8.52 43.86 6.03
N ASN A 91 8.10 42.82 5.29
CA ASN A 91 8.54 41.46 5.54
C ASN A 91 10.01 41.23 5.17
N LEU A 92 10.62 42.03 4.29
CA LEU A 92 12.07 42.06 4.07
C LEU A 92 12.83 42.78 5.21
N GLY A 93 12.13 43.38 6.17
CA GLY A 93 12.71 44.16 7.26
C GLY A 93 12.95 45.63 6.90
N LEU A 94 12.27 46.15 5.88
CA LEU A 94 12.40 47.52 5.39
C LEU A 94 11.12 48.31 5.73
N ASN A 95 11.26 49.41 6.46
CA ASN A 95 10.13 50.29 6.75
C ASN A 95 10.10 51.43 5.74
N ALA A 96 9.06 51.47 4.91
CA ALA A 96 8.85 52.59 3.99
C ALA A 96 8.15 53.76 4.71
N LEU A 97 8.71 54.96 4.62
CA LEU A 97 8.19 56.17 5.27
C LEU A 97 7.19 56.93 4.38
N TYR A 98 7.55 57.12 3.11
CA TYR A 98 6.70 57.78 2.10
C TYR A 98 7.01 57.23 0.69
N GLU A 99 6.10 57.46 -0.26
CA GLU A 99 6.21 57.04 -1.67
C GLU A 99 6.19 58.28 -2.58
N ASP A 100 7.13 58.33 -3.52
CA ASP A 100 7.09 59.20 -4.70
C ASP A 100 6.75 58.35 -5.94
N PHE A 101 6.07 58.96 -6.92
CA PHE A 101 5.62 58.28 -8.13
C PHE A 101 5.91 59.12 -9.36
N PHE A 102 6.53 58.51 -10.37
CA PHE A 102 6.81 59.17 -11.64
C PHE A 102 6.34 58.30 -12.81
N GLU A 103 5.70 58.95 -13.78
CA GLU A 103 5.25 58.33 -15.02
C GLU A 103 6.05 58.87 -16.21
N LEU A 104 6.68 57.97 -16.97
CA LEU A 104 7.47 58.30 -18.15
C LEU A 104 6.85 57.66 -19.40
N ASN A 105 6.49 58.50 -20.36
CA ASN A 105 5.96 58.08 -21.65
C ASN A 105 7.08 58.05 -22.69
N ILE A 106 7.67 56.88 -22.90
CA ILE A 106 8.83 56.65 -23.76
C ILE A 106 8.34 56.02 -25.08
N LYS A 107 8.25 56.84 -26.13
CA LYS A 107 7.66 56.45 -27.43
C LYS A 107 6.23 55.89 -27.20
N ASP A 108 5.98 54.63 -27.54
CA ASP A 108 4.68 53.96 -27.39
C ASP A 108 4.55 53.15 -26.08
N LYS A 109 5.50 53.29 -25.14
CA LYS A 109 5.50 52.56 -23.86
C LYS A 109 5.48 53.52 -22.68
N THR A 110 4.61 53.24 -21.71
CA THR A 110 4.58 53.94 -20.42
C THR A 110 5.36 53.11 -19.39
N VAL A 111 6.38 53.70 -18.77
CA VAL A 111 7.15 53.10 -17.67
C VAL A 111 6.93 53.93 -16.42
N LEU A 112 6.60 53.26 -15.32
CA LEU A 112 6.31 53.86 -14.03
C LEU A 112 7.45 53.58 -13.06
N ILE A 113 7.82 54.60 -12.29
CA ILE A 113 8.83 54.54 -11.24
C ILE A 113 8.12 54.82 -9.91
N GLN A 114 8.01 53.80 -9.06
CA GLN A 114 7.55 53.92 -7.69
C GLN A 114 8.76 53.93 -6.77
N ARG A 115 8.97 55.03 -6.05
CA ARG A 115 10.15 55.28 -5.23
C ARG A 115 9.74 55.37 -3.77
N TYR A 116 10.32 54.51 -2.94
CA TYR A 116 9.98 54.40 -1.53
C TYR A 116 11.16 54.86 -0.69
N ASN A 117 10.97 55.85 0.18
CA ASN A 117 11.98 56.21 1.17
C ASN A 117 11.99 55.16 2.28
N ILE A 118 13.16 54.59 2.56
CA ILE A 118 13.34 53.51 3.53
C ILE A 118 14.02 54.05 4.78
N GLU A 119 13.40 53.80 5.93
CA GLU A 119 13.98 54.08 7.24
C GLU A 119 15.29 53.30 7.42
N LYS A 120 16.33 53.97 7.92
CA LYS A 120 17.66 53.37 8.17
C LYS A 120 17.65 52.56 9.47
N SER A 121 16.79 51.54 9.54
CA SER A 121 16.54 50.69 10.71
C SER A 121 17.24 49.32 10.65
N PHE A 122 18.18 49.13 9.73
CA PHE A 122 18.85 47.85 9.46
C PHE A 122 20.37 47.97 9.53
N GLU A 123 21.05 46.86 9.82
CA GLU A 123 22.50 46.83 10.10
C GLU A 123 23.37 46.41 8.88
N PHE A 124 22.77 46.02 7.75
CA PHE A 124 23.52 45.52 6.59
C PHE A 124 24.03 46.61 5.64
N ASP A 125 25.14 46.32 4.97
CA ASP A 125 25.76 47.20 3.98
C ASP A 125 25.01 47.12 2.63
N ILE A 126 24.26 48.17 2.30
CA ILE A 126 23.45 48.28 1.08
C ILE A 126 24.32 48.25 -0.16
N GLU A 127 25.47 48.92 -0.15
CA GLU A 127 26.32 49.03 -1.35
C GLU A 127 26.82 47.66 -1.81
N LYS A 128 27.00 46.73 -0.85
CA LYS A 128 27.41 45.35 -1.15
C LYS A 128 26.25 44.40 -1.38
N ASN A 129 25.12 44.57 -0.67
CA ASN A 129 24.08 43.54 -0.59
C ASN A 129 22.72 43.97 -1.16
N ALA A 130 22.61 45.16 -1.77
CA ALA A 130 21.37 45.64 -2.41
C ALA A 130 20.77 44.60 -3.38
N HIS A 131 21.62 44.00 -4.21
CA HIS A 131 21.21 42.98 -5.19
C HIS A 131 20.42 41.81 -4.56
N LEU A 132 20.78 41.38 -3.35
CA LEU A 132 20.10 40.30 -2.65
C LEU A 132 18.66 40.70 -2.28
N VAL A 133 18.49 41.92 -1.78
CA VAL A 133 17.19 42.45 -1.39
C VAL A 133 16.33 42.70 -2.63
N GLU A 134 16.93 43.19 -3.70
CA GLU A 134 16.30 43.36 -5.01
C GLU A 134 15.79 42.03 -5.59
N GLU A 135 16.63 40.99 -5.59
CA GLU A 135 16.27 39.64 -6.03
C GLU A 135 15.15 39.04 -5.19
N ASN A 136 15.23 39.15 -3.86
CA ASN A 136 14.21 38.62 -2.95
C ASN A 136 12.88 39.36 -3.10
N PHE A 137 12.90 40.68 -3.28
CA PHE A 137 11.70 41.46 -3.57
C PHE A 137 11.04 41.00 -4.87
N LEU A 138 11.83 40.86 -5.96
CA LEU A 138 11.34 40.39 -7.25
C LEU A 138 10.73 38.99 -7.15
N ALA A 139 11.38 38.07 -6.42
CA ALA A 139 10.87 36.72 -6.21
C ALA A 139 9.51 36.71 -5.50
N VAL A 140 9.29 37.61 -4.53
CA VAL A 140 8.01 37.70 -3.81
C VAL A 140 6.93 38.37 -4.67
N ILE A 141 7.22 39.51 -5.31
CA ILE A 141 6.22 40.26 -6.10
C ILE A 141 5.80 39.48 -7.36
N ASP A 142 6.72 38.72 -7.96
CA ASP A 142 6.44 37.85 -9.11
C ASP A 142 5.90 36.48 -8.70
N LYS A 143 5.58 36.28 -7.41
CA LYS A 143 4.93 35.07 -6.87
C LYS A 143 5.74 33.80 -7.12
N VAL A 144 7.07 33.91 -7.06
CA VAL A 144 8.01 32.79 -7.09
C VAL A 144 8.07 32.12 -5.71
N VAL A 145 7.99 32.93 -4.63
CA VAL A 145 7.98 32.49 -3.23
C VAL A 145 6.94 33.26 -2.41
N GLU A 146 6.63 32.78 -1.21
CA GLU A 146 5.61 33.36 -0.32
C GLU A 146 6.07 34.68 0.35
N ASN A 147 5.10 35.54 0.66
CA ASN A 147 5.34 36.76 1.43
C ASN A 147 5.01 36.56 2.91
N ASP A 148 6.01 36.25 3.75
CA ASP A 148 5.85 36.12 5.20
C ASP A 148 7.08 36.63 5.97
N GLU A 149 7.03 36.58 7.30
CA GLU A 149 8.06 37.13 8.20
C GLU A 149 9.46 36.51 8.01
N LEU A 150 9.58 35.31 7.43
CA LEU A 150 10.89 34.71 7.14
C LEU A 150 11.69 35.51 6.12
N ASN A 151 11.02 36.32 5.29
CA ASN A 151 11.71 37.18 4.32
C ASN A 151 12.63 38.20 5.01
N SER A 152 12.46 38.44 6.32
CA SER A 152 13.31 39.36 7.09
C SER A 152 14.72 38.81 7.29
N LEU A 153 14.92 37.50 7.10
CA LEU A 153 16.23 36.88 7.10
C LEU A 153 17.13 37.39 5.96
N THR A 154 16.55 38.01 4.93
CA THR A 154 17.30 38.72 3.87
C THR A 154 18.22 39.78 4.49
N THR A 155 17.68 40.62 5.37
CA THR A 155 18.42 41.76 5.92
C THR A 155 19.10 41.43 7.25
N LYS A 156 18.62 40.41 7.97
CA LYS A 156 19.27 39.93 9.21
C LYS A 156 20.49 39.05 8.99
N GLU A 157 20.44 38.15 8.00
CA GLU A 157 21.45 37.09 7.84
C GLU A 157 22.05 37.00 6.44
N LEU A 158 21.59 37.87 5.52
CA LEU A 158 21.97 37.89 4.11
C LEU A 158 21.61 36.58 3.39
N LEU A 159 20.40 36.06 3.63
CA LEU A 159 19.88 34.88 2.93
C LEU A 159 19.12 35.25 1.66
N ASP A 160 19.32 34.49 0.60
CA ASP A 160 18.56 34.61 -0.64
C ASP A 160 17.16 33.97 -0.54
N TYR A 161 16.29 34.28 -1.49
CA TYR A 161 14.91 33.81 -1.47
C TYR A 161 14.78 32.29 -1.55
N LYS A 162 15.75 31.58 -2.16
CA LYS A 162 15.74 30.11 -2.25
C LYS A 162 16.08 29.51 -0.89
N GLN A 163 17.10 30.04 -0.20
CA GLN A 163 17.48 29.64 1.15
C GLN A 163 16.34 29.89 2.15
N ILE A 164 15.70 31.05 2.07
CA ILE A 164 14.53 31.38 2.91
C ILE A 164 13.37 30.41 2.62
N ASP A 165 13.12 30.09 1.36
CA ASP A 165 12.06 29.16 0.98
C ASP A 165 12.38 27.69 1.31
N LEU A 166 13.66 27.33 1.43
CA LEU A 166 14.08 26.04 2.00
C LEU A 166 13.70 25.94 3.48
N LEU A 167 13.98 26.98 4.29
CA LEU A 167 13.55 27.01 5.69
C LEU A 167 12.02 26.93 5.80
N ARG A 168 11.31 27.63 4.91
CA ARG A 168 9.85 27.54 4.79
C ARG A 168 9.38 26.12 4.45
N THR A 169 10.04 25.46 3.51
CA THR A 169 9.77 24.06 3.12
C THR A 169 9.93 23.12 4.30
N LEU A 170 11.02 23.25 5.07
CA LEU A 170 11.28 22.45 6.27
C LEU A 170 10.23 22.70 7.36
N GLY A 171 9.85 23.96 7.58
CA GLY A 171 8.81 24.35 8.52
C GLY A 171 7.42 23.83 8.15
N ASN A 172 7.04 23.91 6.88
CA ASN A 172 5.75 23.41 6.39
C ASN A 172 5.69 21.87 6.50
N TYR A 173 6.78 21.17 6.17
CA TYR A 173 6.86 19.73 6.40
C TYR A 173 6.73 19.37 7.89
N LEU A 174 7.40 20.11 8.79
CA LEU A 174 7.29 19.89 10.23
C LEU A 174 5.83 19.98 10.70
N MET A 175 5.06 20.97 10.22
CA MET A 175 3.65 21.11 10.58
C MET A 175 2.78 19.95 10.11
N GLN A 176 3.14 19.28 9.00
CA GLN A 176 2.47 18.07 8.51
C GLN A 176 2.84 16.79 9.30
N VAL A 177 3.93 16.83 10.07
CA VAL A 177 4.37 15.72 10.94
C VAL A 177 3.92 15.93 12.39
N ASP A 178 3.93 17.17 12.87
CA ASP A 178 3.57 17.55 14.24
C ASP A 178 2.56 18.72 14.25
N PHE A 179 1.27 18.39 14.34
CA PHE A 179 0.15 19.34 14.34
C PHE A 179 0.12 20.28 15.56
N SER A 180 0.95 20.02 16.57
CA SER A 180 1.10 20.94 17.72
C SER A 180 1.88 22.20 17.35
N VAL A 181 2.72 22.13 16.30
CA VAL A 181 3.49 23.27 15.79
C VAL A 181 2.58 24.19 14.98
N LYS A 182 2.45 25.44 15.43
CA LYS A 182 1.69 26.48 14.73
C LYS A 182 2.61 27.32 13.85
N ARG A 183 2.11 27.73 12.67
CA ARG A 183 2.87 28.52 11.69
C ARG A 183 3.51 29.75 12.32
N ILE A 184 2.74 30.54 13.09
CA ILE A 184 3.22 31.77 13.74
C ILE A 184 4.41 31.48 14.67
N SER A 185 4.33 30.43 15.48
CA SER A 185 5.44 30.04 16.36
C SER A 185 6.65 29.57 15.57
N MET A 186 6.45 28.80 14.50
CA MET A 186 7.53 28.31 13.65
C MET A 186 8.29 29.45 12.94
N LEU A 187 7.57 30.37 12.30
CA LEU A 187 8.17 31.55 11.65
C LEU A 187 8.88 32.42 12.70
N GLY A 188 8.22 32.67 13.83
CA GLY A 188 8.76 33.47 14.94
C GLY A 188 10.07 32.90 15.50
N SER A 189 10.17 31.59 15.72
CA SER A 189 11.41 30.95 16.21
C SER A 189 12.55 31.09 15.21
N LEU A 190 12.31 30.84 13.91
CA LEU A 190 13.34 30.97 12.86
C LEU A 190 13.84 32.42 12.69
N VAL A 191 12.95 33.42 12.84
CA VAL A 191 13.31 34.85 12.76
C VAL A 191 14.00 35.35 14.03
N LYS A 192 13.59 34.83 15.20
CA LYS A 192 14.17 35.17 16.50
C LYS A 192 15.59 34.62 16.66
N TYR A 193 15.82 33.39 16.21
CA TYR A 193 17.13 32.72 16.21
C TYR A 193 17.71 32.72 14.79
N SER A 194 17.83 33.89 14.17
CA SER A 194 18.25 34.04 12.77
C SER A 194 19.63 33.44 12.48
N HIS A 195 20.57 33.54 13.42
CA HIS A 195 21.90 32.93 13.31
C HIS A 195 21.82 31.39 13.17
N LEU A 196 20.88 30.75 13.87
CA LEU A 196 20.62 29.31 13.75
C LEU A 196 19.98 28.99 12.39
N SER A 197 19.08 29.85 11.89
CA SER A 197 18.51 29.71 10.54
C SER A 197 19.61 29.72 9.47
N LYS A 198 20.59 30.62 9.59
CA LYS A 198 21.78 30.63 8.71
C LYS A 198 22.64 29.37 8.87
N LEU A 199 22.82 28.91 10.11
CA LEU A 199 23.58 27.69 10.39
C LEU A 199 22.88 26.43 9.85
N PHE A 200 21.54 26.41 9.80
CA PHE A 200 20.78 25.34 9.14
C PHE A 200 21.01 25.32 7.63
N ILE A 201 21.11 26.49 6.98
CA ILE A 201 21.50 26.59 5.57
C ILE A 201 22.93 26.05 5.38
N GLU A 202 23.89 26.45 6.22
CA GLU A 202 25.26 25.93 6.20
C GLU A 202 25.30 24.39 6.35
N ALA A 203 24.52 23.85 7.29
CA ALA A 203 24.39 22.41 7.51
C ALA A 203 23.79 21.70 6.28
N PHE A 204 22.77 22.30 5.67
CA PHE A 204 22.13 21.77 4.47
C PHE A 204 23.07 21.81 3.26
N ASP A 205 23.85 22.87 3.08
CA ASP A 205 24.89 23.00 2.05
C ASP A 205 25.96 21.92 2.21
N GLN A 206 26.54 21.80 3.41
CA GLN A 206 27.57 20.80 3.70
C GLN A 206 27.09 19.36 3.42
N LYS A 207 25.79 19.11 3.55
CA LYS A 207 25.19 17.82 3.27
C LYS A 207 24.83 17.63 1.79
N PHE A 208 24.18 18.60 1.16
CA PHE A 208 23.54 18.36 -0.14
C PHE A 208 24.13 19.10 -1.32
N ASN A 209 24.97 20.10 -1.12
CA ASN A 209 25.54 20.86 -2.23
C ASN A 209 26.54 19.98 -3.01
N PRO A 210 26.28 19.64 -4.29
CA PRO A 210 27.13 18.73 -5.06
C PRO A 210 28.49 19.35 -5.42
N THR A 211 28.63 20.68 -5.31
CA THR A 211 29.89 21.38 -5.62
C THR A 211 30.92 21.31 -4.49
N ILE A 212 30.51 20.95 -3.27
CA ILE A 212 31.40 20.80 -2.10
C ILE A 212 32.12 19.44 -2.17
N GLN A 213 33.43 19.49 -2.41
CA GLN A 213 34.28 18.29 -2.50
C GLN A 213 34.69 17.74 -1.13
N GLN A 214 35.11 18.61 -0.20
CA GLN A 214 35.48 18.23 1.16
C GLN A 214 34.39 18.69 2.12
N ARG A 215 33.61 17.73 2.64
CA ARG A 215 32.44 18.00 3.49
C ARG A 215 32.84 18.00 4.96
N ASN A 216 32.51 19.08 5.67
CA ASN A 216 32.66 19.19 7.12
C ASN A 216 31.31 18.98 7.84
N THR A 217 30.43 18.13 7.28
CA THR A 217 29.05 17.94 7.76
C THR A 217 28.99 17.66 9.27
N LYS A 218 29.87 16.81 9.79
CA LYS A 218 29.92 16.48 11.22
C LYS A 218 30.19 17.71 12.10
N GLU A 219 31.18 18.52 11.74
CA GLU A 219 31.56 19.72 12.51
C GLU A 219 30.44 20.75 12.54
N VAL A 220 29.80 21.00 11.39
CA VAL A 220 28.67 21.94 11.33
C VAL A 220 27.46 21.39 12.10
N PHE A 221 27.20 20.09 12.04
CA PHE A 221 26.12 19.45 12.80
C PHE A 221 26.36 19.52 14.31
N ASP A 222 27.62 19.34 14.75
CA ASP A 222 28.01 19.50 16.15
C ASP A 222 27.86 20.96 16.60
N ARG A 223 28.19 21.94 15.74
CA ARG A 223 27.96 23.38 15.99
C ARG A 223 26.46 23.67 16.15
N VAL A 224 25.61 23.18 15.23
CA VAL A 224 24.15 23.34 15.33
C VAL A 224 23.63 22.79 16.65
N SER A 225 24.07 21.58 17.03
CA SER A 225 23.62 20.93 18.26
C SER A 225 23.98 21.76 19.51
N LYS A 226 25.22 22.29 19.57
CA LYS A 226 25.65 23.18 20.66
C LYS A 226 24.85 24.47 20.73
N GLU A 227 24.59 25.12 19.59
CA GLU A 227 23.79 26.35 19.55
C GLU A 227 22.34 26.09 19.98
N LEU A 228 21.75 24.96 19.58
CA LEU A 228 20.42 24.55 20.04
C LEU A 228 20.35 24.38 21.57
N GLU A 229 21.40 23.87 22.22
CA GLU A 229 21.45 23.71 23.68
C GLU A 229 21.40 25.04 24.44
N THR A 230 21.74 26.17 23.80
CA THR A 230 21.68 27.50 24.42
C THR A 230 20.26 28.06 24.54
N ILE A 231 19.27 27.41 23.91
CA ILE A 231 17.90 27.90 23.83
C ILE A 231 17.13 27.56 25.12
N ASN A 232 16.86 28.60 25.93
CA ASN A 232 16.09 28.44 27.18
C ASN A 232 14.58 28.22 26.97
N ASN A 233 14.00 28.70 25.87
CA ASN A 233 12.57 28.52 25.60
C ASN A 233 12.30 27.12 25.02
N ILE A 234 11.56 26.30 25.77
CA ILE A 234 11.28 24.90 25.41
C ILE A 234 10.55 24.78 24.06
N GLN A 235 9.63 25.69 23.74
CA GLN A 235 8.88 25.65 22.50
C GLN A 235 9.78 25.98 21.31
N ASP A 236 10.59 27.04 21.41
CA ASP A 236 11.57 27.40 20.38
C ASP A 236 12.59 26.28 20.15
N TYR A 237 13.13 25.70 21.24
CA TYR A 237 14.05 24.56 21.17
C TYR A 237 13.42 23.36 20.47
N LYS A 238 12.17 23.03 20.80
CA LYS A 238 11.44 21.91 20.19
C LYS A 238 11.21 22.11 18.69
N ILE A 239 10.94 23.34 18.25
CA ILE A 239 10.73 23.66 16.83
C ILE A 239 12.06 23.55 16.07
N LEU A 240 13.09 24.25 16.54
CA LEU A 240 14.38 24.35 15.86
C LEU A 240 15.14 23.01 15.85
N SER A 241 15.10 22.23 16.93
CA SER A 241 15.66 20.86 16.94
C SER A 241 14.90 19.91 16.02
N SER A 242 13.59 20.06 15.86
CA SER A 242 12.82 19.26 14.92
C SER A 242 13.13 19.63 13.45
N ILE A 243 13.34 20.92 13.14
CA ILE A 243 13.83 21.36 11.84
C ILE A 243 15.21 20.75 11.55
N PHE A 244 16.13 20.79 12.52
CA PHE A 244 17.45 20.17 12.36
C PHE A 244 17.38 18.65 12.15
N ASN A 245 16.49 17.94 12.88
CA ASN A 245 16.28 16.51 12.67
C ASN A 245 15.71 16.20 11.27
N ILE A 246 14.91 17.09 10.66
CA ILE A 246 14.46 16.92 9.27
C ILE A 246 15.64 17.04 8.30
N ILE A 247 16.55 18.00 8.50
CA ILE A 247 17.78 18.14 7.69
C ILE A 247 18.63 16.87 7.78
N ASP A 248 18.81 16.33 8.99
CA ASP A 248 19.55 15.08 9.21
C ASP A 248 18.86 13.85 8.61
N SER A 249 17.53 13.82 8.63
CA SER A 249 16.74 12.69 8.10
C SER A 249 16.53 12.75 6.58
N ALA A 250 16.69 13.92 5.95
CA ALA A 250 16.67 14.05 4.50
C ALA A 250 17.85 13.26 3.87
N ILE A 251 17.59 12.64 2.73
CA ILE A 251 18.56 11.78 2.01
C ILE A 251 18.82 12.21 0.56
N ARG A 252 17.94 13.03 -0.04
CA ARG A 252 18.13 13.67 -1.35
C ARG A 252 17.35 14.99 -1.44
N THR A 253 17.78 15.90 -2.30
CA THR A 253 17.04 17.12 -2.64
C THR A 253 17.34 17.59 -4.07
N ASN A 254 16.40 18.30 -4.69
CA ASN A 254 16.62 18.98 -5.97
C ASN A 254 17.00 20.47 -5.78
N PHE A 255 17.33 20.91 -4.57
CA PHE A 255 17.57 22.32 -4.25
C PHE A 255 18.65 22.96 -5.16
N TYR A 256 19.71 22.21 -5.49
CA TYR A 256 20.83 22.68 -6.32
C TYR A 256 20.62 22.47 -7.83
N LYS A 257 19.51 21.83 -8.23
CA LYS A 257 19.19 21.63 -9.64
C LYS A 257 18.74 22.94 -10.27
N GLN A 258 19.26 23.28 -11.45
CA GLN A 258 18.74 24.39 -12.25
C GLN A 258 17.40 23.99 -12.88
N LYS A 259 16.36 24.79 -12.63
CA LYS A 259 14.96 24.49 -12.99
C LYS A 259 14.32 25.69 -13.67
N THR A 260 13.40 25.43 -14.60
CA THR A 260 12.59 26.48 -15.26
C THR A 260 11.68 27.20 -14.26
N TYR A 261 11.16 26.47 -13.27
CA TYR A 261 10.28 26.98 -12.23
C TYR A 261 10.86 26.65 -10.85
N HIS A 262 10.62 27.55 -9.89
CA HIS A 262 11.08 27.36 -8.51
C HIS A 262 10.15 26.42 -7.73
N TYR A 263 10.70 25.33 -7.23
CA TYR A 263 10.08 24.39 -6.29
C TYR A 263 11.18 23.59 -5.61
N ILE A 264 10.93 23.12 -4.38
CA ILE A 264 11.89 22.36 -3.58
C ILE A 264 11.33 20.98 -3.31
N SER A 265 12.17 19.96 -3.48
CA SER A 265 11.83 18.57 -3.20
C SER A 265 12.81 17.98 -2.20
N LEU A 266 12.30 17.26 -1.22
CA LEU A 266 13.07 16.56 -0.18
C LEU A 266 12.65 15.10 -0.18
N LYS A 267 13.60 14.17 -0.31
CA LYS A 267 13.41 12.75 0.00
C LYS A 267 13.87 12.51 1.43
N ILE A 268 13.01 11.95 2.26
CA ILE A 268 13.20 11.84 3.71
C ILE A 268 13.12 10.37 4.13
N ASP A 269 14.08 9.93 4.94
CA ASP A 269 14.01 8.65 5.65
C ASP A 269 13.18 8.83 6.92
N SER A 270 11.91 8.45 6.82
CA SER A 270 10.92 8.63 7.89
C SER A 270 11.27 7.85 9.17
N SER A 271 12.12 6.82 9.09
CA SER A 271 12.57 6.09 10.28
C SER A 271 13.44 6.96 11.19
N LYS A 272 14.13 7.97 10.64
CA LYS A 272 15.05 8.88 11.35
C LYS A 272 14.37 10.12 11.94
N ILE A 273 13.10 10.36 11.61
CA ILE A 273 12.32 11.45 12.20
C ILE A 273 11.86 11.06 13.60
N SER A 274 12.40 11.73 14.61
CA SER A 274 12.25 11.36 16.02
C SER A 274 10.79 11.38 16.48
N LYS A 275 10.06 12.46 16.13
CA LYS A 275 8.66 12.71 16.57
C LYS A 275 7.59 12.16 15.62
N MET A 276 7.95 11.43 14.57
CA MET A 276 6.96 10.93 13.62
C MET A 276 6.08 9.84 14.26
N PRO A 277 4.75 9.97 14.23
CA PRO A 277 3.85 8.94 14.75
C PRO A 277 3.96 7.64 13.94
N LEU A 278 3.62 6.50 14.55
CA LEU A 278 3.48 5.24 13.85
C LEU A 278 2.13 5.17 13.10
N PRO A 279 2.05 4.39 12.01
CA PRO A 279 3.14 3.76 11.26
C PRO A 279 3.92 4.80 10.44
N ARG A 280 5.23 4.56 10.31
CA ARG A 280 6.12 5.40 9.51
C ARG A 280 6.28 4.77 8.12
N PRO A 281 6.12 5.52 7.01
CA PRO A 281 6.55 5.05 5.70
C PRO A 281 8.07 4.77 5.71
N MET A 282 8.59 4.08 4.69
CA MET A 282 10.03 3.92 4.50
C MET A 282 10.64 5.26 4.06
N TYR A 283 10.06 5.85 3.02
CA TYR A 283 10.48 7.14 2.47
C TYR A 283 9.30 8.06 2.21
N GLU A 284 9.56 9.35 2.32
CA GLU A 284 8.63 10.41 1.93
C GLU A 284 9.32 11.34 0.94
N ILE A 285 8.65 11.65 -0.16
CA ILE A 285 9.05 12.76 -1.03
C ILE A 285 8.09 13.90 -0.74
N TYR A 286 8.60 15.02 -0.21
CA TYR A 286 7.85 16.24 0.00
C TYR A 286 8.21 17.26 -1.07
N VAL A 287 7.21 17.92 -1.66
CA VAL A 287 7.38 18.92 -2.72
C VAL A 287 6.66 20.20 -2.31
N HIS A 288 7.39 21.31 -2.35
CA HIS A 288 6.89 22.65 -2.03
C HIS A 288 7.13 23.59 -3.20
N SER A 289 6.12 24.41 -3.50
CA SER A 289 6.24 25.57 -4.37
C SER A 289 5.31 26.69 -3.90
N PHE A 290 5.34 27.85 -4.56
CA PHE A 290 4.38 28.93 -4.30
C PHE A 290 2.92 28.49 -4.51
N LEU A 291 2.64 27.65 -5.51
CA LEU A 291 1.28 27.27 -5.88
C LEU A 291 0.73 26.13 -5.01
N MET A 292 1.58 25.19 -4.60
CA MET A 292 1.18 23.90 -4.03
C MET A 292 2.16 23.37 -3.00
N GLU A 293 1.63 22.45 -2.18
CA GLU A 293 2.39 21.52 -1.36
C GLU A 293 1.91 20.11 -1.67
N GLY A 294 2.81 19.14 -1.66
CA GLY A 294 2.46 17.75 -1.88
C GLY A 294 3.46 16.79 -1.26
N CYS A 295 3.01 15.56 -1.04
CA CYS A 295 3.84 14.48 -0.54
C CYS A 295 3.56 13.16 -1.28
N HIS A 296 4.55 12.28 -1.32
CA HIS A 296 4.39 10.89 -1.72
C HIS A 296 5.06 9.97 -0.71
N LEU A 297 4.25 9.18 -0.01
CA LEU A 297 4.64 8.29 1.08
C LEU A 297 4.79 6.86 0.53
N ARG A 298 5.93 6.20 0.77
CA ARG A 298 6.22 4.85 0.25
C ARG A 298 6.48 3.86 1.38
N GLY A 299 5.80 2.72 1.36
CA GLY A 299 6.05 1.61 2.27
C GLY A 299 7.31 0.79 1.94
N GLY A 300 7.92 0.98 0.77
CA GLY A 300 9.09 0.22 0.30
C GLY A 300 9.68 0.75 -1.00
N LYS A 301 10.79 0.13 -1.47
CA LYS A 301 11.48 0.49 -2.72
C LYS A 301 10.62 0.22 -3.97
N VAL A 302 9.88 -0.88 -4.01
CA VAL A 302 8.91 -1.14 -5.07
C VAL A 302 7.53 -0.91 -4.48
N ALA A 303 6.98 0.30 -4.69
CA ALA A 303 5.72 0.72 -4.08
C ALA A 303 4.85 1.48 -5.09
N ARG A 304 3.52 1.35 -4.93
CA ARG A 304 2.55 1.92 -5.86
C ARG A 304 1.29 2.41 -5.14
N GLY A 305 0.79 3.54 -5.61
CA GLY A 305 -0.49 4.08 -5.20
C GLY A 305 -0.84 5.39 -5.90
N GLY A 306 -2.12 5.77 -5.74
CA GLY A 306 -2.67 6.94 -6.40
C GLY A 306 -2.22 8.28 -5.81
N ILE A 307 -2.27 9.35 -6.62
CA ILE A 307 -2.07 10.73 -6.19
C ILE A 307 -3.42 11.42 -6.01
N ARG A 308 -3.74 11.86 -4.80
CA ARG A 308 -4.99 12.59 -4.48
C ARG A 308 -4.81 14.10 -4.55
N TRP A 309 -5.75 14.79 -5.17
CA TRP A 309 -5.92 16.23 -4.94
C TRP A 309 -6.80 16.41 -3.69
N SER A 310 -6.19 16.92 -2.62
CA SER A 310 -6.84 17.11 -1.32
C SER A 310 -7.32 18.55 -1.13
N ASP A 311 -8.43 18.71 -0.42
CA ASP A 311 -8.96 19.97 0.11
C ASP A 311 -8.53 20.25 1.55
N ARG A 312 -7.85 19.30 2.21
CA ARG A 312 -7.38 19.37 3.60
C ARG A 312 -6.04 20.12 3.73
N LYS A 313 -6.05 21.45 3.61
CA LYS A 313 -4.81 22.25 3.61
C LYS A 313 -3.93 22.07 4.85
N ASP A 314 -4.54 21.91 6.03
CA ASP A 314 -3.80 21.86 7.29
C ASP A 314 -3.19 20.49 7.60
N ASP A 315 -3.77 19.40 7.10
CA ASP A 315 -3.39 18.03 7.46
C ASP A 315 -3.46 17.00 6.31
N PHE A 316 -3.29 17.43 5.06
CA PHE A 316 -3.33 16.54 3.90
C PHE A 316 -2.36 15.35 4.04
N ARG A 317 -1.19 15.51 4.67
CA ARG A 317 -0.25 14.40 4.88
C ARG A 317 -0.87 13.28 5.72
N LEU A 318 -1.70 13.61 6.72
CA LEU A 318 -2.39 12.61 7.54
C LEU A 318 -3.42 11.84 6.69
N GLU A 319 -4.19 12.54 5.85
CA GLU A 319 -5.09 11.91 4.89
C GLU A 319 -4.33 10.95 3.97
N ILE A 320 -3.20 11.39 3.39
CA ILE A 320 -2.39 10.56 2.51
C ILE A 320 -1.80 9.36 3.25
N LEU A 321 -1.42 9.53 4.53
CA LEU A 321 -0.94 8.44 5.38
C LEU A 321 -2.03 7.38 5.62
N GLU A 322 -3.24 7.79 5.99
CA GLU A 322 -4.39 6.88 6.18
C GLU A 322 -4.71 6.08 4.91
N LEU A 323 -4.67 6.74 3.75
CA LEU A 323 -4.85 6.09 2.46
C LEU A 323 -3.71 5.12 2.11
N MET A 324 -2.45 5.49 2.40
CA MET A 324 -1.30 4.61 2.20
C MET A 324 -1.43 3.34 3.04
N LYS A 325 -1.84 3.45 4.32
CA LYS A 325 -2.06 2.29 5.21
C LYS A 325 -3.05 1.30 4.60
N THR A 326 -4.19 1.82 4.16
CA THR A 326 -5.23 1.02 3.51
C THR A 326 -4.69 0.35 2.24
N GLN A 327 -3.87 1.08 1.47
CA GLN A 327 -3.23 0.55 0.27
C GLN A 327 -2.20 -0.56 0.58
N MET A 328 -1.51 -0.54 1.73
CA MET A 328 -0.55 -1.59 2.09
C MET A 328 -1.23 -2.95 2.23
N VAL A 329 -2.37 -3.02 2.92
CA VAL A 329 -3.13 -4.27 3.09
C VAL A 329 -3.76 -4.72 1.78
N LYS A 330 -4.27 -3.77 0.98
CA LYS A 330 -4.83 -4.05 -0.34
C LYS A 330 -3.79 -4.58 -1.34
N ASN A 331 -2.55 -4.09 -1.26
CA ASN A 331 -1.46 -4.51 -2.13
C ASN A 331 -0.77 -5.81 -1.70
N ALA A 332 -1.23 -6.48 -0.63
CA ALA A 332 -0.61 -7.72 -0.15
C ALA A 332 -0.61 -8.88 -1.19
N VAL A 333 -1.35 -8.70 -2.29
CA VAL A 333 -1.59 -9.70 -3.34
C VAL A 333 -0.75 -9.46 -4.60
N ILE A 334 -0.12 -8.28 -4.71
CA ILE A 334 0.60 -7.81 -5.90
C ILE A 334 2.08 -7.53 -5.59
N VAL A 335 2.85 -7.20 -6.63
CA VAL A 335 4.30 -6.96 -6.53
C VAL A 335 4.68 -5.72 -5.71
N PRO A 336 4.14 -4.51 -5.99
CA PRO A 336 4.51 -3.33 -5.24
C PRO A 336 3.79 -3.26 -3.89
N VAL A 337 4.51 -2.90 -2.83
CA VAL A 337 3.88 -2.54 -1.56
C VAL A 337 3.07 -1.23 -1.68
N GLY A 338 2.32 -0.86 -0.65
CA GLY A 338 1.53 0.37 -0.67
C GLY A 338 2.38 1.64 -0.74
N SER A 339 2.02 2.56 -1.62
CA SER A 339 2.36 3.99 -1.53
C SER A 339 1.11 4.84 -1.63
N LYS A 340 1.23 6.15 -1.35
CA LYS A 340 0.19 7.12 -1.67
C LYS A 340 0.79 8.50 -1.85
N GLY A 341 0.31 9.23 -2.84
CA GLY A 341 0.63 10.64 -3.01
C GLY A 341 -0.57 11.54 -2.79
N GLY A 342 -0.29 12.82 -2.56
CA GLY A 342 -1.30 13.85 -2.68
C GLY A 342 -0.73 15.24 -2.59
N PHE A 343 -1.55 16.21 -3.00
CA PHE A 343 -1.20 17.61 -2.99
C PHE A 343 -2.40 18.50 -2.72
N ILE A 344 -2.11 19.70 -2.25
CA ILE A 344 -3.05 20.80 -2.05
C ILE A 344 -2.69 21.97 -2.96
N ILE A 345 -3.66 22.83 -3.23
CA ILE A 345 -3.43 24.14 -3.84
C ILE A 345 -3.55 25.18 -2.73
N LYS A 346 -2.51 25.99 -2.55
CA LYS A 346 -2.46 26.96 -1.44
C LYS A 346 -3.52 28.04 -1.61
N ASN A 347 -3.59 28.64 -2.81
CA ASN A 347 -4.55 29.69 -3.14
C ASN A 347 -5.65 29.19 -4.09
N THR A 348 -6.85 29.04 -3.55
CA THR A 348 -8.03 28.51 -4.25
C THR A 348 -8.98 29.59 -4.77
N ASN A 349 -8.62 30.87 -4.63
CA ASN A 349 -9.45 31.97 -5.11
C ASN A 349 -9.27 32.12 -6.64
N GLY A 350 -10.38 32.14 -7.39
CA GLY A 350 -10.41 32.32 -8.84
C GLY A 350 -11.24 31.27 -9.59
N GLN A 351 -11.54 31.52 -10.87
CA GLN A 351 -12.27 30.58 -11.76
C GLN A 351 -11.36 29.52 -12.40
N ASP A 352 -10.05 29.60 -12.20
CA ASP A 352 -8.98 28.83 -12.85
C ASP A 352 -8.48 27.62 -12.03
N ILE A 353 -9.25 27.17 -11.03
CA ILE A 353 -8.79 26.18 -10.05
C ILE A 353 -8.34 24.85 -10.68
N GLN A 354 -8.97 24.46 -11.79
CA GLN A 354 -8.65 23.23 -12.51
C GLN A 354 -7.30 23.32 -13.25
N GLU A 355 -7.00 24.47 -13.84
CA GLU A 355 -5.69 24.71 -14.49
C GLU A 355 -4.59 24.73 -13.44
N LYS A 356 -4.82 25.41 -12.31
CA LYS A 356 -3.91 25.39 -11.15
C LYS A 356 -3.68 23.98 -10.62
N ALA A 357 -4.71 23.13 -10.60
CA ALA A 357 -4.59 21.73 -10.17
C ALA A 357 -3.69 20.93 -11.12
N ILE A 358 -3.86 21.11 -12.44
CA ILE A 358 -3.03 20.45 -13.45
C ILE A 358 -1.57 20.90 -13.30
N GLU A 359 -1.30 22.20 -13.20
CA GLU A 359 0.07 22.70 -13.04
C GLU A 359 0.69 22.24 -11.71
N SER A 360 -0.08 22.25 -10.62
CA SER A 360 0.37 21.70 -9.33
C SER A 360 0.73 20.22 -9.42
N TYR A 361 -0.09 19.43 -10.12
CA TYR A 361 0.18 18.02 -10.36
C TYR A 361 1.48 17.84 -11.17
N LYS A 362 1.68 18.62 -12.25
CA LYS A 362 2.92 18.56 -13.03
C LYS A 362 4.15 18.90 -12.18
N THR A 363 4.07 19.92 -11.32
CA THR A 363 5.14 20.26 -10.38
C THR A 363 5.43 19.13 -9.40
N LEU A 364 4.41 18.44 -8.88
CA LEU A 364 4.61 17.27 -8.03
C LEU A 364 5.37 16.15 -8.76
N ILE A 365 4.95 15.81 -9.98
CA ILE A 365 5.60 14.76 -10.79
C ILE A 365 7.07 15.11 -11.07
N ARG A 366 7.35 16.34 -11.51
CA ARG A 366 8.72 16.83 -11.74
C ARG A 366 9.57 16.79 -10.47
N GLY A 367 9.01 17.26 -9.35
CA GLY A 367 9.68 17.24 -8.04
C GLY A 367 10.05 15.84 -7.56
N MET A 368 9.20 14.85 -7.81
CA MET A 368 9.53 13.46 -7.48
C MET A 368 10.60 12.88 -8.43
N LEU A 369 10.48 13.12 -9.74
CA LEU A 369 11.41 12.60 -10.74
C LEU A 369 12.80 13.23 -10.63
N ASP A 370 12.91 14.50 -10.20
CA ASP A 370 14.19 15.20 -10.01
C ASP A 370 15.16 14.49 -9.06
N ILE A 371 14.63 13.71 -8.11
CA ILE A 371 15.40 13.04 -7.04
C ILE A 371 15.28 11.51 -7.08
N THR A 372 14.71 10.96 -8.15
CA THR A 372 14.54 9.51 -8.37
C THR A 372 15.62 9.00 -9.32
N ASP A 373 16.16 7.81 -9.07
CA ASP A 373 17.14 7.20 -9.98
C ASP A 373 16.47 6.72 -11.28
N ASN A 374 17.24 6.45 -12.32
CA ASN A 374 16.73 6.01 -13.62
C ASN A 374 17.60 4.89 -14.22
N TYR A 375 17.14 4.26 -15.30
CA TYR A 375 17.96 3.38 -16.13
C TYR A 375 18.19 4.01 -17.51
N SER A 376 19.38 3.80 -18.07
CA SER A 376 19.65 4.12 -19.48
C SER A 376 18.90 3.17 -20.42
N GLY A 377 18.87 3.47 -21.72
CA GLY A 377 18.40 2.51 -22.73
C GLY A 377 19.25 1.22 -22.83
N SER A 378 20.48 1.22 -22.29
CA SER A 378 21.32 0.02 -22.12
C SER A 378 21.14 -0.66 -20.75
N LYS A 379 20.17 -0.21 -19.93
CA LYS A 379 19.90 -0.65 -18.56
C LYS A 379 21.01 -0.36 -17.54
N GLU A 380 21.84 0.63 -17.81
CA GLU A 380 22.82 1.12 -16.83
C GLU A 380 22.13 1.97 -15.75
N GLN A 381 22.63 1.88 -14.52
CA GLN A 381 22.11 2.65 -13.39
C GLN A 381 22.48 4.13 -13.52
N LEU A 382 21.48 5.01 -13.56
CA LEU A 382 21.65 6.46 -13.65
C LEU A 382 21.16 7.12 -12.35
N ARG A 383 22.03 7.89 -11.69
CA ARG A 383 21.64 8.75 -10.56
C ARG A 383 21.50 10.21 -11.03
N PRO A 384 20.66 11.04 -10.37
CA PRO A 384 20.61 12.47 -10.68
C PRO A 384 21.97 13.13 -10.42
N ASN A 385 22.52 13.84 -11.42
CA ASN A 385 23.85 14.47 -11.33
C ASN A 385 23.88 15.65 -10.35
N ASP A 386 22.74 16.33 -10.15
CA ASP A 386 22.62 17.53 -9.34
C ASP A 386 22.18 17.24 -7.90
N ALA A 387 22.18 15.97 -7.47
CA ALA A 387 21.76 15.55 -6.15
C ALA A 387 22.76 14.61 -5.48
N VAL A 388 23.12 14.92 -4.23
CA VAL A 388 23.86 13.99 -3.37
C VAL A 388 22.88 12.93 -2.85
N CYS A 389 23.20 11.65 -3.08
CA CYS A 389 22.33 10.54 -2.71
C CYS A 389 22.89 9.74 -1.54
N TYR A 390 22.17 9.73 -0.41
CA TYR A 390 22.58 9.04 0.84
C TYR A 390 21.96 7.64 1.02
N ASP A 391 21.26 7.14 0.01
CA ASP A 391 20.58 5.85 -0.02
C ASP A 391 21.06 4.96 -1.18
N ASP A 392 20.64 3.71 -1.14
CA ASP A 392 20.83 2.77 -2.24
C ASP A 392 20.18 3.27 -3.54
N PHE A 393 20.54 2.63 -4.64
CA PHE A 393 19.89 2.86 -5.94
C PHE A 393 18.38 2.56 -5.83
N ASP A 394 17.55 3.53 -6.22
CA ASP A 394 16.10 3.54 -6.04
C ASP A 394 15.39 4.13 -7.29
N PRO A 395 15.26 3.32 -8.36
CA PRO A 395 14.76 3.79 -9.65
C PRO A 395 13.25 3.61 -9.84
N TYR A 396 12.56 2.98 -8.88
CA TYR A 396 11.16 2.59 -9.04
C TYR A 396 10.23 3.63 -8.40
N LEU A 397 9.52 4.36 -9.27
CA LEU A 397 8.47 5.29 -8.88
C LEU A 397 7.30 5.09 -9.84
N VAL A 398 6.16 4.63 -9.32
CA VAL A 398 4.91 4.44 -10.08
C VAL A 398 3.77 5.15 -9.38
N VAL A 399 2.98 5.87 -10.15
CA VAL A 399 1.82 6.62 -9.68
C VAL A 399 0.54 6.05 -10.28
N ALA A 400 -0.59 6.36 -9.68
CA ALA A 400 -1.90 6.03 -10.24
C ALA A 400 -2.86 7.22 -10.06
N ALA A 401 -3.99 7.16 -10.75
CA ALA A 401 -5.08 8.09 -10.51
C ALA A 401 -5.73 7.88 -9.14
N ASP A 402 -6.23 8.96 -8.54
CA ASP A 402 -7.13 8.96 -7.38
C ASP A 402 -8.19 10.07 -7.53
N LYS A 403 -8.93 10.35 -6.46
CA LYS A 403 -9.89 11.45 -6.38
C LYS A 403 -9.21 12.77 -6.80
N GLY A 404 -9.83 13.45 -7.76
CA GLY A 404 -9.37 14.73 -8.31
C GLY A 404 -8.28 14.63 -9.38
N THR A 405 -7.74 13.45 -9.68
CA THR A 405 -6.64 13.26 -10.65
C THR A 405 -6.92 12.20 -11.71
N ALA A 406 -8.17 11.73 -11.83
CA ALA A 406 -8.60 10.64 -12.71
C ALA A 406 -8.12 10.76 -14.18
N LYS A 407 -7.97 11.98 -14.71
CA LYS A 407 -7.56 12.24 -16.10
C LYS A 407 -6.07 12.62 -16.24
N PHE A 408 -5.27 12.53 -15.17
CA PHE A 408 -3.90 13.05 -15.15
C PHE A 408 -2.82 11.99 -15.39
N SER A 409 -3.18 10.70 -15.52
CA SER A 409 -2.21 9.62 -15.78
C SER A 409 -1.43 9.85 -17.08
N ASP A 410 -2.09 10.29 -18.15
CA ASP A 410 -1.42 10.57 -19.43
C ASP A 410 -0.44 11.76 -19.29
N THR A 411 -0.77 12.78 -18.51
CA THR A 411 0.15 13.90 -18.20
C THR A 411 1.39 13.43 -17.43
N ALA A 412 1.21 12.53 -16.46
CA ALA A 412 2.34 11.95 -15.73
C ALA A 412 3.24 11.10 -16.63
N ASN A 413 2.66 10.28 -17.49
CA ASN A 413 3.39 9.46 -18.46
C ASN A 413 4.14 10.32 -19.49
N ASP A 414 3.52 11.41 -19.97
CA ASP A 414 4.14 12.37 -20.90
C ASP A 414 5.37 13.03 -20.28
N ILE A 415 5.27 13.53 -19.04
CA ILE A 415 6.42 14.11 -18.31
C ILE A 415 7.52 13.06 -18.12
N ALA A 416 7.17 11.88 -17.60
CA ALA A 416 8.14 10.83 -17.34
C ALA A 416 8.90 10.41 -18.61
N GLN A 417 8.19 10.22 -19.72
CA GLN A 417 8.78 9.80 -20.98
C GLN A 417 9.55 10.94 -21.68
N ASN A 418 8.93 12.11 -21.86
CA ASN A 418 9.43 13.14 -22.77
C ASN A 418 10.33 14.17 -22.08
N GLU A 419 10.12 14.47 -20.79
CA GLU A 419 10.98 15.40 -20.04
C GLU A 419 12.16 14.69 -19.35
N TYR A 420 11.95 13.46 -18.85
CA TYR A 420 12.95 12.74 -18.04
C TYR A 420 13.56 11.50 -18.73
N SER A 421 13.01 11.05 -19.87
CA SER A 421 13.40 9.76 -20.47
C SER A 421 13.39 8.64 -19.44
N PHE A 422 12.36 8.62 -18.58
CA PHE A 422 12.25 7.70 -17.48
C PHE A 422 12.01 6.28 -17.99
N TRP A 423 12.72 5.30 -17.45
CA TRP A 423 12.76 3.93 -17.96
C TRP A 423 11.40 3.22 -18.00
N LEU A 424 10.47 3.61 -17.12
CA LEU A 424 9.10 3.08 -17.11
C LEU A 424 8.24 3.60 -18.26
N LYS A 425 8.59 4.73 -18.89
CA LYS A 425 7.80 5.35 -19.98
C LYS A 425 6.32 5.47 -19.58
N ASP A 426 5.40 4.94 -20.38
CA ASP A 426 3.95 4.92 -20.13
C ASP A 426 3.47 3.83 -19.13
N ALA A 427 4.41 3.14 -18.47
CA ALA A 427 4.15 2.33 -17.28
C ALA A 427 4.35 3.13 -15.98
N PHE A 428 4.82 4.38 -16.06
CA PHE A 428 5.00 5.27 -14.90
C PHE A 428 3.68 5.55 -14.17
N ALA A 429 2.61 5.80 -14.92
CA ALA A 429 1.26 5.99 -14.42
C ALA A 429 0.30 4.94 -15.00
N SER A 430 -0.29 4.12 -14.14
CA SER A 430 -1.28 3.10 -14.55
C SER A 430 -2.64 3.73 -14.89
N GLY A 431 -3.42 3.05 -15.75
CA GLY A 431 -4.76 3.51 -16.14
C GLY A 431 -4.75 4.68 -17.14
N GLY A 432 -3.63 4.89 -17.85
CA GLY A 432 -3.57 5.81 -18.99
C GLY A 432 -4.25 5.26 -20.24
N LYS A 433 -4.28 6.04 -21.32
CA LYS A 433 -4.98 5.74 -22.58
C LYS A 433 -4.73 4.36 -23.19
N PHE A 434 -3.53 3.80 -23.00
CA PHE A 434 -3.11 2.52 -23.56
C PHE A 434 -3.05 1.37 -22.53
N GLY A 435 -3.63 1.58 -21.33
CA GLY A 435 -3.77 0.57 -20.29
C GLY A 435 -5.07 -0.24 -20.38
N TYR A 436 -5.33 -1.04 -19.36
CA TYR A 436 -6.60 -1.74 -19.20
C TYR A 436 -7.64 -0.84 -18.53
N ASP A 437 -8.80 -0.66 -19.16
CA ASP A 437 -9.90 0.11 -18.57
C ASP A 437 -10.69 -0.77 -17.57
N HIS A 438 -10.70 -0.37 -16.30
CA HIS A 438 -11.31 -1.17 -15.25
C HIS A 438 -12.83 -1.27 -15.38
N LYS A 439 -13.48 -0.23 -15.92
CA LYS A 439 -14.93 -0.15 -16.09
C LYS A 439 -15.38 -0.94 -17.31
N GLU A 440 -14.67 -0.81 -18.43
CA GLU A 440 -14.92 -1.60 -19.65
C GLU A 440 -14.74 -3.09 -19.37
N LEU A 441 -13.67 -3.46 -18.65
CA LEU A 441 -13.43 -4.86 -18.29
C LEU A 441 -14.30 -5.34 -17.13
N GLY A 442 -14.86 -4.43 -16.32
CA GLY A 442 -15.64 -4.71 -15.12
C GLY A 442 -14.89 -5.52 -14.07
N ILE A 443 -13.55 -5.42 -14.03
CA ILE A 443 -12.70 -6.38 -13.32
C ILE A 443 -12.91 -6.36 -11.80
N THR A 444 -13.13 -5.18 -11.21
CA THR A 444 -13.34 -4.99 -9.77
C THR A 444 -14.63 -5.69 -9.34
N SER A 445 -15.69 -5.52 -10.13
CA SER A 445 -16.97 -6.19 -9.94
C SER A 445 -16.85 -7.71 -10.11
N LYS A 446 -16.21 -8.17 -11.19
CA LYS A 446 -15.99 -9.61 -11.45
C LYS A 446 -15.22 -10.28 -10.31
N GLY A 447 -14.15 -9.66 -9.81
CA GLY A 447 -13.38 -10.17 -8.66
C GLY A 447 -14.20 -10.24 -7.37
N SER A 448 -14.98 -9.21 -7.09
CA SER A 448 -15.86 -9.17 -5.91
C SER A 448 -16.98 -10.20 -6.01
N LEU A 449 -17.51 -10.43 -7.22
CA LEU A 449 -18.48 -11.48 -7.49
C LEU A 449 -17.90 -12.88 -7.37
N VAL A 450 -16.61 -13.11 -7.68
CA VAL A 450 -15.96 -14.40 -7.41
C VAL A 450 -16.02 -14.74 -5.91
N CYS A 451 -15.74 -13.76 -5.05
CA CYS A 451 -15.79 -13.93 -3.59
C CYS A 451 -17.24 -14.08 -3.10
N THR A 452 -18.17 -13.28 -3.63
CA THR A 452 -19.60 -13.37 -3.33
C THR A 452 -20.20 -14.72 -3.73
N LYS A 453 -19.83 -15.25 -4.91
CA LYS A 453 -20.24 -16.58 -5.39
C LYS A 453 -19.84 -17.68 -4.40
N ARG A 454 -18.68 -17.56 -3.74
CA ARG A 454 -18.24 -18.51 -2.71
C ARG A 454 -19.19 -18.52 -1.51
N HIS A 455 -19.59 -17.35 -1.00
CA HIS A 455 -20.55 -17.27 0.09
C HIS A 455 -21.87 -17.95 -0.24
N PHE A 456 -22.40 -17.74 -1.45
CA PHE A 456 -23.62 -18.43 -1.89
C PHE A 456 -23.41 -19.94 -2.05
N SER A 457 -22.28 -20.38 -2.61
CA SER A 457 -21.96 -21.82 -2.73
C SER A 457 -21.90 -22.51 -1.36
N GLU A 458 -21.32 -21.87 -0.36
CA GLU A 458 -21.26 -22.35 1.02
C GLU A 458 -22.65 -22.43 1.68
N LEU A 459 -23.60 -21.63 1.22
CA LEU A 459 -25.02 -21.70 1.61
C LEU A 459 -25.83 -22.68 0.74
N GLY A 460 -25.20 -23.39 -0.20
CA GLY A 460 -25.87 -24.31 -1.13
C GLY A 460 -26.66 -23.61 -2.25
N VAL A 461 -26.45 -22.31 -2.48
CA VAL A 461 -27.15 -21.52 -3.49
C VAL A 461 -26.27 -21.32 -4.73
N LYS A 462 -26.80 -21.70 -5.90
CA LYS A 462 -26.12 -21.47 -7.18
C LYS A 462 -26.47 -20.07 -7.69
N LEU A 463 -25.61 -19.09 -7.41
CA LEU A 463 -25.86 -17.67 -7.67
C LEU A 463 -26.29 -17.37 -9.12
N ASN A 464 -25.69 -18.04 -10.11
CA ASN A 464 -25.99 -17.76 -11.52
C ASN A 464 -27.34 -18.33 -12.00
N SER A 465 -27.96 -19.26 -11.28
CA SER A 465 -29.19 -19.95 -11.73
C SER A 465 -30.35 -19.83 -10.75
N THR A 466 -30.12 -19.30 -9.54
CA THR A 466 -31.15 -19.17 -8.51
C THR A 466 -31.60 -17.71 -8.45
N PRO A 467 -32.90 -17.41 -8.58
CA PRO A 467 -33.41 -16.06 -8.32
C PRO A 467 -33.06 -15.61 -6.91
N ILE A 468 -32.42 -14.45 -6.77
CA ILE A 468 -32.10 -13.85 -5.48
C ILE A 468 -32.58 -12.41 -5.36
N SER A 469 -32.93 -11.99 -4.15
CA SER A 469 -33.26 -10.60 -3.84
C SER A 469 -32.01 -9.78 -3.51
N VAL A 470 -31.89 -8.60 -4.11
CA VAL A 470 -30.72 -7.74 -4.00
C VAL A 470 -31.12 -6.33 -3.54
N VAL A 471 -30.37 -5.79 -2.59
CA VAL A 471 -30.35 -4.37 -2.28
C VAL A 471 -28.91 -3.86 -2.37
N GLY A 472 -28.68 -2.56 -2.57
CA GLY A 472 -27.29 -2.08 -2.63
C GLY A 472 -27.08 -0.59 -2.66
N VAL A 473 -25.80 -0.22 -2.73
CA VAL A 473 -25.33 1.17 -2.81
C VAL A 473 -24.66 1.37 -4.16
N GLY A 474 -25.14 2.30 -4.97
CA GLY A 474 -24.67 2.61 -6.31
C GLY A 474 -25.79 2.78 -7.33
N ASP A 475 -25.42 2.92 -8.59
CA ASP A 475 -26.33 3.00 -9.73
C ASP A 475 -25.81 2.25 -10.97
N MET A 476 -26.65 2.15 -12.00
CA MET A 476 -26.29 1.47 -13.26
C MET A 476 -25.21 2.20 -14.08
N GLY A 477 -24.95 3.50 -13.83
CA GLY A 477 -23.87 4.24 -14.48
C GLY A 477 -22.50 4.00 -13.83
N GLY A 478 -22.48 3.55 -12.58
CA GLY A 478 -21.28 3.25 -11.80
C GLY A 478 -20.50 2.04 -12.31
N ASP A 479 -19.17 2.09 -12.18
CA ASP A 479 -18.25 1.01 -12.56
C ASP A 479 -18.59 -0.30 -11.80
N VAL A 480 -18.53 -0.28 -10.47
CA VAL A 480 -18.68 -1.49 -9.66
C VAL A 480 -20.14 -1.98 -9.63
N PHE A 481 -21.08 -1.08 -9.32
CA PHE A 481 -22.50 -1.43 -9.20
C PHE A 481 -23.09 -1.87 -10.53
N GLY A 482 -22.93 -1.06 -11.59
CA GLY A 482 -23.46 -1.35 -12.92
C GLY A 482 -22.97 -2.69 -13.46
N ASN A 483 -21.65 -2.92 -13.45
CA ASN A 483 -21.08 -4.18 -13.92
C ASN A 483 -21.61 -5.39 -13.14
N ALA A 484 -21.76 -5.28 -11.82
CA ALA A 484 -22.26 -6.39 -11.00
C ALA A 484 -23.70 -6.73 -11.33
N MET A 485 -24.53 -5.71 -11.49
CA MET A 485 -25.94 -5.87 -11.81
C MET A 485 -26.13 -6.49 -13.20
N ILE A 486 -25.27 -6.20 -14.18
CA ILE A 486 -25.36 -6.84 -15.51
C ILE A 486 -24.84 -8.28 -15.50
N GLU A 487 -23.78 -8.56 -14.74
CA GLU A 487 -23.25 -9.94 -14.60
C GLU A 487 -24.28 -10.86 -13.91
N LEU A 488 -25.02 -10.33 -12.93
CA LEU A 488 -26.07 -11.03 -12.20
C LEU A 488 -27.43 -10.94 -12.93
N LYS A 489 -27.65 -11.85 -13.87
CA LYS A 489 -28.89 -11.88 -14.69
C LYS A 489 -30.14 -12.25 -13.89
N ASN A 490 -30.04 -13.22 -12.99
CA ASN A 490 -31.18 -13.81 -12.28
C ASN A 490 -31.42 -13.14 -10.91
N ILE A 491 -31.62 -11.82 -10.90
CA ILE A 491 -31.82 -11.08 -9.64
C ILE A 491 -33.10 -10.25 -9.64
N GLN A 492 -33.66 -10.09 -8.45
CA GLN A 492 -34.65 -9.09 -8.13
C GLN A 492 -33.95 -7.94 -7.41
N LEU A 493 -33.53 -6.90 -8.15
CA LEU A 493 -32.98 -5.68 -7.55
C LEU A 493 -34.12 -4.88 -6.93
N LYS A 494 -34.28 -4.96 -5.61
CA LYS A 494 -35.43 -4.40 -4.90
C LYS A 494 -35.22 -2.97 -4.41
N ALA A 495 -33.98 -2.60 -4.13
CA ALA A 495 -33.66 -1.22 -3.79
C ALA A 495 -32.19 -0.90 -4.03
N ALA A 496 -31.90 0.33 -4.41
CA ALA A 496 -30.55 0.85 -4.51
C ALA A 496 -30.54 2.36 -4.34
N PHE A 497 -29.39 2.94 -3.98
CA PHE A 497 -29.28 4.40 -3.90
C PHE A 497 -27.86 4.87 -4.23
N ASN A 498 -27.73 6.07 -4.80
CA ASN A 498 -26.46 6.76 -5.01
C ASN A 498 -26.43 8.07 -4.18
N ASP A 499 -25.54 9.00 -4.53
CA ASP A 499 -25.42 10.32 -3.89
C ASP A 499 -26.60 11.27 -4.19
N LYS A 500 -27.47 10.93 -5.14
CA LYS A 500 -28.53 11.81 -5.66
C LYS A 500 -29.94 11.23 -5.56
N GLU A 501 -30.09 9.92 -5.64
CA GLU A 501 -31.34 9.24 -5.96
C GLU A 501 -31.47 7.95 -5.16
N ILE A 502 -32.72 7.57 -4.87
CA ILE A 502 -33.09 6.29 -4.25
C ILE A 502 -34.08 5.59 -5.18
N PHE A 503 -33.76 4.34 -5.54
CA PHE A 503 -34.57 3.43 -6.33
C PHE A 503 -35.18 2.37 -5.41
N VAL A 504 -36.50 2.13 -5.53
CA VAL A 504 -37.21 1.07 -4.82
C VAL A 504 -38.16 0.36 -5.79
N ASP A 505 -38.07 -0.96 -5.86
CA ASP A 505 -38.98 -1.82 -6.60
C ASP A 505 -39.32 -3.07 -5.77
N PRO A 506 -40.53 -3.15 -5.14
CA PRO A 506 -40.84 -4.22 -4.19
C PRO A 506 -40.81 -5.65 -4.76
N ASN A 507 -41.20 -5.81 -6.04
CA ASN A 507 -41.33 -7.10 -6.70
C ASN A 507 -41.00 -7.04 -8.21
N PRO A 508 -39.75 -6.70 -8.58
CA PRO A 508 -39.36 -6.54 -9.98
C PRO A 508 -39.49 -7.87 -10.74
N ASP A 509 -39.96 -7.78 -12.00
CA ASP A 509 -39.83 -8.88 -12.96
C ASP A 509 -38.38 -9.00 -13.42
N ILE A 510 -37.82 -10.22 -13.37
CA ILE A 510 -36.39 -10.44 -13.60
C ILE A 510 -35.98 -10.06 -15.02
N GLU A 511 -36.75 -10.49 -16.02
CA GLU A 511 -36.42 -10.29 -17.44
C GLU A 511 -36.62 -8.83 -17.87
N ALA A 512 -37.76 -8.23 -17.51
CA ALA A 512 -38.06 -6.84 -17.83
C ALA A 512 -37.08 -5.88 -17.13
N SER A 513 -36.84 -6.08 -15.83
CA SER A 513 -35.90 -5.24 -15.09
C SER A 513 -34.45 -5.44 -15.54
N TYR A 514 -34.04 -6.63 -15.99
CA TYR A 514 -32.71 -6.84 -16.56
C TYR A 514 -32.53 -6.05 -17.86
N LYS A 515 -33.51 -6.09 -18.77
CA LYS A 515 -33.45 -5.30 -20.02
C LYS A 515 -33.33 -3.81 -19.73
N GLU A 516 -34.09 -3.32 -18.76
CA GLU A 516 -34.04 -1.92 -18.37
C GLU A 516 -32.71 -1.53 -17.69
N ARG A 517 -32.22 -2.35 -16.75
CA ARG A 517 -30.88 -2.18 -16.15
C ARG A 517 -29.80 -2.15 -17.23
N LYS A 518 -29.86 -3.05 -18.22
CA LYS A 518 -28.92 -3.08 -19.34
C LYS A 518 -28.99 -1.79 -20.16
N ARG A 519 -30.19 -1.28 -20.46
CA ARG A 519 -30.36 -0.01 -21.16
C ARG A 519 -29.71 1.15 -20.40
N LEU A 520 -29.92 1.24 -19.09
CA LEU A 520 -29.29 2.26 -18.26
C LEU A 520 -27.76 2.14 -18.25
N PHE A 521 -27.23 0.92 -18.10
CA PHE A 521 -25.80 0.65 -18.09
C PHE A 521 -25.13 1.02 -19.42
N ASP A 522 -25.67 0.54 -20.55
CA ASP A 522 -25.11 0.77 -21.89
C ASP A 522 -25.07 2.27 -22.25
N ASN A 523 -25.97 3.08 -21.67
CA ASN A 523 -26.07 4.52 -21.91
C ASN A 523 -25.49 5.36 -20.76
N ALA A 524 -24.86 4.73 -19.75
CA ALA A 524 -24.31 5.39 -18.56
C ALA A 524 -25.31 6.31 -17.83
N LEU A 525 -26.57 5.87 -17.70
CA LEU A 525 -27.67 6.63 -17.08
C LEU A 525 -27.86 6.26 -15.60
N THR A 526 -28.36 7.22 -14.81
CA THR A 526 -28.65 7.07 -13.38
C THR A 526 -30.09 6.60 -13.12
N TRP A 527 -30.51 6.47 -11.85
CA TRP A 527 -31.83 5.95 -11.48
C TRP A 527 -32.98 6.83 -11.96
N THR A 528 -32.80 8.14 -12.10
CA THR A 528 -33.86 9.05 -12.59
C THR A 528 -34.38 8.66 -13.97
N PHE A 529 -33.55 8.00 -14.78
CA PHE A 529 -33.91 7.58 -16.13
C PHE A 529 -34.56 6.20 -16.19
N TYR A 530 -34.81 5.54 -15.05
CA TYR A 530 -35.45 4.23 -15.01
C TYR A 530 -36.88 4.32 -15.57
N ASN A 531 -37.22 3.42 -16.50
CA ASN A 531 -38.53 3.39 -17.11
C ASN A 531 -39.60 2.99 -16.08
N LYS A 532 -40.53 3.90 -15.82
CA LYS A 532 -41.60 3.71 -14.84
C LYS A 532 -42.56 2.57 -15.23
N ASP A 533 -42.72 2.30 -16.52
CA ASP A 533 -43.61 1.24 -17.01
C ASP A 533 -43.06 -0.17 -16.72
N THR A 534 -41.77 -0.29 -16.40
CA THR A 534 -41.13 -1.56 -16.03
C THR A 534 -41.02 -1.79 -14.53
N LEU A 535 -41.36 -0.79 -13.70
CA LEU A 535 -41.41 -0.94 -12.25
C LEU A 535 -42.57 -1.85 -11.85
N SER A 536 -42.38 -2.67 -10.82
CA SER A 536 -43.51 -3.39 -10.24
C SER A 536 -44.47 -2.43 -9.52
N LYS A 537 -45.67 -2.92 -9.22
CA LYS A 537 -46.68 -2.14 -8.50
C LYS A 537 -46.11 -1.64 -7.17
N GLY A 538 -46.13 -0.32 -7.00
CA GLY A 538 -45.63 0.36 -5.80
C GLY A 538 -44.14 0.71 -5.82
N GLY A 539 -43.41 0.41 -6.90
CA GLY A 539 -42.04 0.87 -7.12
C GLY A 539 -41.96 2.35 -7.53
N PHE A 540 -40.83 2.98 -7.22
CA PHE A 540 -40.57 4.40 -7.49
C PHE A 540 -39.07 4.75 -7.48
N VAL A 541 -38.77 5.93 -8.01
CA VAL A 541 -37.46 6.60 -7.86
C VAL A 541 -37.70 7.98 -7.28
N CYS A 542 -36.96 8.35 -6.25
CA CYS A 542 -37.04 9.65 -5.58
C CYS A 542 -35.64 10.27 -5.37
N LYS A 543 -35.59 11.55 -4.97
CA LYS A 543 -34.32 12.22 -4.71
C LYS A 543 -33.80 11.94 -3.30
N ARG A 544 -32.49 11.88 -3.13
CA ARG A 544 -31.84 11.65 -1.84
C ARG A 544 -32.04 12.80 -0.85
N ASP A 545 -32.32 14.02 -1.31
CA ASP A 545 -32.57 15.20 -0.49
C ASP A 545 -34.06 15.46 -0.21
N GLU A 546 -34.94 14.54 -0.64
CA GLU A 546 -36.38 14.66 -0.46
C GLU A 546 -36.78 14.52 1.01
N ARG A 547 -37.50 15.52 1.54
CA ARG A 547 -37.88 15.56 2.96
C ARG A 547 -39.01 14.59 3.31
N THR A 548 -39.85 14.24 2.35
CA THR A 548 -41.05 13.43 2.58
C THR A 548 -41.37 12.60 1.35
N ILE A 549 -41.34 11.28 1.51
CA ILE A 549 -41.63 10.28 0.48
C ILE A 549 -42.85 9.49 0.94
N VAL A 550 -43.90 9.46 0.12
CA VAL A 550 -45.11 8.67 0.39
C VAL A 550 -44.89 7.23 -0.03
N LEU A 551 -45.08 6.28 0.88
CA LEU A 551 -44.88 4.87 0.64
C LEU A 551 -46.18 4.18 0.17
N SER A 552 -46.08 3.41 -0.91
CA SER A 552 -47.15 2.52 -1.36
C SER A 552 -47.35 1.36 -0.37
N SER A 553 -48.50 0.69 -0.43
CA SER A 553 -48.76 -0.51 0.39
C SER A 553 -47.73 -1.61 0.12
N GLU A 554 -47.35 -1.81 -1.14
CA GLU A 554 -46.34 -2.78 -1.57
C GLU A 554 -44.94 -2.42 -1.04
N ALA A 555 -44.55 -1.15 -1.10
CA ALA A 555 -43.27 -0.67 -0.55
C ALA A 555 -43.23 -0.81 0.98
N LYS A 556 -44.33 -0.54 1.69
CA LYS A 556 -44.45 -0.73 3.14
C LYS A 556 -44.22 -2.19 3.56
N VAL A 557 -44.77 -3.15 2.80
CA VAL A 557 -44.56 -4.58 3.03
C VAL A 557 -43.09 -4.96 2.81
N PHE A 558 -42.48 -4.49 1.71
CA PHE A 558 -41.07 -4.75 1.43
C PHE A 558 -40.13 -4.16 2.49
N LEU A 559 -40.35 -2.90 2.89
CA LEU A 559 -39.54 -2.18 3.90
C LEU A 559 -39.89 -2.56 5.34
N LYS A 560 -40.94 -3.37 5.54
CA LYS A 560 -41.47 -3.78 6.85
C LYS A 560 -41.79 -2.61 7.77
N THR A 561 -42.47 -1.60 7.24
CA THR A 561 -42.88 -0.41 7.99
C THR A 561 -44.39 -0.20 7.90
N SER A 562 -44.96 0.39 8.96
CA SER A 562 -46.35 0.87 8.96
C SER A 562 -46.46 2.36 8.61
N GLN A 563 -45.33 3.07 8.47
CA GLN A 563 -45.32 4.51 8.18
C GLN A 563 -45.79 4.78 6.75
N ASP A 564 -46.72 5.72 6.59
CA ASP A 564 -47.20 6.15 5.27
C ASP A 564 -46.24 7.12 4.58
N THR A 565 -45.42 7.85 5.36
CA THR A 565 -44.44 8.81 4.87
C THR A 565 -43.13 8.69 5.61
N VAL A 566 -42.01 8.79 4.90
CA VAL A 566 -40.65 8.73 5.45
C VAL A 566 -39.76 9.83 4.85
N SER A 567 -38.71 10.23 5.54
CA SER A 567 -37.60 10.99 4.93
C SER A 567 -36.68 10.09 4.09
N SER A 568 -35.88 10.68 3.21
CA SER A 568 -34.86 9.93 2.45
C SER A 568 -33.84 9.23 3.35
N GLU A 569 -33.48 9.83 4.48
CA GLU A 569 -32.53 9.25 5.43
C GLU A 569 -33.12 8.01 6.12
N GLU A 570 -34.39 8.07 6.52
CA GLU A 570 -35.13 6.92 7.08
C GLU A 570 -35.31 5.82 6.04
N LEU A 571 -35.64 6.17 4.79
CA LEU A 571 -35.78 5.20 3.71
C LEU A 571 -34.48 4.42 3.48
N ILE A 572 -33.33 5.10 3.43
CA ILE A 572 -32.02 4.44 3.30
C ILE A 572 -31.76 3.48 4.46
N LYS A 573 -32.04 3.89 5.70
CA LYS A 573 -31.94 3.00 6.87
C LYS A 573 -32.85 1.78 6.73
N MET A 574 -34.08 1.96 6.26
CA MET A 574 -35.03 0.85 6.05
C MET A 574 -34.54 -0.12 4.96
N ILE A 575 -33.93 0.40 3.88
CA ILE A 575 -33.33 -0.44 2.82
C ILE A 575 -32.26 -1.37 3.39
N PHE A 576 -31.36 -0.87 4.24
CA PHE A 576 -30.34 -1.72 4.87
C PHE A 576 -30.90 -2.76 5.85
N LYS A 577 -32.04 -2.45 6.50
CA LYS A 577 -32.70 -3.32 7.48
C LYS A 577 -33.67 -4.32 6.86
N THR A 578 -33.91 -4.27 5.55
CA THR A 578 -34.83 -5.21 4.89
C THR A 578 -34.20 -6.58 4.68
N ASN A 579 -35.05 -7.60 4.60
CA ASN A 579 -34.61 -8.94 4.25
C ASN A 579 -34.21 -8.97 2.76
N ALA A 580 -32.96 -9.31 2.49
CA ALA A 580 -32.44 -9.55 1.15
C ALA A 580 -31.49 -10.74 1.16
N ASP A 581 -31.28 -11.37 0.01
CA ASP A 581 -30.26 -12.41 -0.11
C ASP A 581 -28.86 -11.79 -0.24
N LEU A 582 -28.75 -10.68 -0.98
CA LEU A 582 -27.51 -9.93 -1.20
C LEU A 582 -27.67 -8.44 -0.86
N LEU A 583 -26.77 -7.91 -0.04
CA LEU A 583 -26.45 -6.49 0.03
C LEU A 583 -25.18 -6.23 -0.78
N TRP A 584 -25.28 -5.48 -1.88
CA TRP A 584 -24.14 -5.15 -2.74
C TRP A 584 -23.63 -3.74 -2.48
N MET A 585 -22.39 -3.63 -2.00
CA MET A 585 -21.74 -2.33 -1.78
C MET A 585 -20.96 -1.95 -3.04
N GLY A 586 -21.58 -1.19 -3.94
CA GLY A 586 -20.97 -0.71 -5.19
C GLY A 586 -20.57 0.78 -5.18
N GLY A 587 -20.86 1.50 -4.09
CA GLY A 587 -20.49 2.90 -3.86
C GLY A 587 -19.66 3.06 -2.60
N VAL A 588 -18.82 4.10 -2.57
CA VAL A 588 -17.93 4.41 -1.43
C VAL A 588 -18.73 5.03 -0.28
N GLY A 589 -18.34 4.73 0.96
CA GLY A 589 -18.86 5.35 2.18
C GLY A 589 -19.09 4.32 3.28
N THR A 590 -19.03 4.76 4.54
CA THR A 590 -19.18 3.89 5.71
C THR A 590 -20.60 3.95 6.25
N TYR A 591 -21.41 2.99 5.81
CA TYR A 591 -22.85 2.91 6.06
C TYR A 591 -23.22 2.00 7.24
N VAL A 592 -22.31 1.13 7.67
CA VAL A 592 -22.54 0.20 8.77
C VAL A 592 -21.39 0.23 9.75
N LYS A 593 -21.70 0.46 11.03
CA LYS A 593 -20.76 0.39 12.16
C LYS A 593 -21.15 -0.72 13.13
N ALA A 594 -20.25 -1.11 14.01
CA ALA A 594 -20.60 -1.99 15.11
C ALA A 594 -21.53 -1.29 16.11
N SER A 595 -22.29 -2.08 16.87
CA SER A 595 -23.22 -1.56 17.88
C SER A 595 -22.51 -0.85 19.04
N ASP A 596 -21.23 -1.14 19.29
CA ASP A 596 -20.37 -0.48 20.28
C ASP A 596 -19.60 0.75 19.76
N GLU A 597 -19.66 1.03 18.45
CA GLU A 597 -19.02 2.20 17.84
C GLU A 597 -19.94 3.42 17.83
N THR A 598 -19.38 4.61 17.95
CA THR A 598 -20.07 5.87 17.69
C THR A 598 -19.99 6.24 16.20
N ASN A 599 -20.74 7.27 15.77
CA ASN A 599 -20.57 7.81 14.43
C ASN A 599 -19.20 8.47 14.22
N GLU A 600 -18.62 9.03 15.29
CA GLU A 600 -17.28 9.62 15.25
C GLU A 600 -16.21 8.56 15.01
N ASP A 601 -16.32 7.40 15.66
CA ASP A 601 -15.41 6.26 15.46
C ASP A 601 -15.39 5.75 14.01
N ALA A 602 -16.53 5.84 13.30
CA ALA A 602 -16.65 5.39 11.91
C ALA A 602 -15.97 6.33 10.90
N GLY A 603 -15.67 7.58 11.26
CA GLY A 603 -14.84 8.48 10.46
C GLY A 603 -15.45 9.03 9.15
N ASP A 604 -16.75 8.85 8.90
CA ASP A 604 -17.43 9.33 7.67
C ASP A 604 -18.66 10.19 7.96
N LYS A 605 -18.42 11.48 8.25
CA LYS A 605 -19.50 12.43 8.61
C LYS A 605 -20.61 12.54 7.57
N THR A 606 -20.30 12.30 6.29
CA THR A 606 -21.26 12.42 5.17
C THR A 606 -22.41 11.43 5.31
N ASN A 607 -22.16 10.27 5.93
CA ASN A 607 -23.12 9.18 6.05
C ASN A 607 -23.67 8.99 7.47
N ASP A 608 -23.35 9.88 8.42
CA ASP A 608 -23.78 9.77 9.82
C ASP A 608 -25.30 9.60 9.98
N ASN A 609 -26.07 10.36 9.21
CA ASN A 609 -27.53 10.35 9.31
C ASN A 609 -28.19 9.09 8.72
N VAL A 610 -27.49 8.35 7.87
CA VAL A 610 -27.99 7.12 7.22
C VAL A 610 -27.35 5.84 7.75
N ARG A 611 -26.31 5.98 8.59
CA ARG A 611 -25.58 4.85 9.17
C ARG A 611 -26.46 4.01 10.09
N ILE A 612 -26.28 2.69 10.03
CA ILE A 612 -26.94 1.72 10.91
C ILE A 612 -25.92 0.85 11.64
N ASN A 613 -26.38 0.07 12.62
CA ASN A 613 -25.55 -0.92 13.28
C ASN A 613 -25.55 -2.26 12.53
N ALA A 614 -24.45 -3.00 12.63
CA ALA A 614 -24.26 -4.30 11.97
C ALA A 614 -25.35 -5.32 12.34
N ASN A 615 -25.83 -5.33 13.59
CA ASN A 615 -26.91 -6.20 14.05
C ASN A 615 -28.29 -5.91 13.45
N GLU A 616 -28.45 -4.74 12.81
CA GLU A 616 -29.67 -4.33 12.12
C GLU A 616 -29.69 -4.77 10.65
N VAL A 617 -28.54 -5.11 10.05
CA VAL A 617 -28.46 -5.62 8.68
C VAL A 617 -29.14 -6.98 8.59
N LYS A 618 -30.08 -7.15 7.66
CA LYS A 618 -30.84 -8.40 7.45
C LYS A 618 -30.56 -9.11 6.13
N ALA A 619 -29.61 -8.60 5.34
CA ALA A 619 -29.08 -9.35 4.21
C ALA A 619 -28.44 -10.67 4.70
N LYS A 620 -28.41 -11.71 3.86
CA LYS A 620 -27.68 -12.96 4.19
C LYS A 620 -26.20 -12.87 3.81
N VAL A 621 -25.94 -12.31 2.64
CA VAL A 621 -24.60 -12.12 2.08
C VAL A 621 -24.37 -10.64 1.82
N VAL A 622 -23.19 -10.14 2.15
CA VAL A 622 -22.70 -8.82 1.77
C VAL A 622 -21.53 -9.02 0.81
N GLY A 623 -21.59 -8.37 -0.36
CA GLY A 623 -20.46 -8.27 -1.29
C GLY A 623 -19.90 -6.85 -1.29
N GLU A 624 -18.61 -6.70 -0.96
CA GLU A 624 -17.96 -5.39 -0.87
C GLU A 624 -17.12 -5.06 -2.10
N GLY A 625 -17.81 -4.64 -3.18
CA GLY A 625 -17.14 -4.23 -4.41
C GLY A 625 -16.48 -2.84 -4.35
N ALA A 626 -17.01 -1.94 -3.52
CA ALA A 626 -16.44 -0.64 -3.22
C ALA A 626 -15.69 -0.66 -1.86
N ASN A 627 -14.89 0.38 -1.61
CA ASN A 627 -14.16 0.48 -0.35
C ASN A 627 -15.03 1.04 0.78
N LEU A 628 -14.74 0.61 2.01
CA LEU A 628 -15.19 1.16 3.29
C LEU A 628 -16.70 1.10 3.56
N GLY A 629 -17.43 0.13 2.98
CA GLY A 629 -18.87 -0.06 3.22
C GLY A 629 -19.22 -0.25 4.71
N PHE A 630 -18.39 -1.03 5.39
CA PHE A 630 -18.50 -1.39 6.81
C PHE A 630 -17.23 -0.96 7.56
N THR A 631 -17.34 -0.59 8.84
CA THR A 631 -16.16 -0.58 9.73
C THR A 631 -15.66 -2.00 9.95
N GLN A 632 -14.39 -2.18 10.34
CA GLN A 632 -13.86 -3.52 10.60
C GLN A 632 -14.62 -4.24 11.71
N LYS A 633 -14.97 -3.54 12.80
CA LYS A 633 -15.78 -4.12 13.88
C LYS A 633 -17.19 -4.50 13.40
N ALA A 634 -17.81 -3.70 12.52
CA ALA A 634 -19.11 -4.01 11.94
C ALA A 634 -19.09 -5.31 11.14
N ARG A 635 -18.03 -5.55 10.34
CA ARG A 635 -17.85 -6.80 9.60
C ARG A 635 -17.79 -8.00 10.55
N ILE A 636 -17.05 -7.86 11.65
CA ILE A 636 -16.91 -8.92 12.67
C ILE A 636 -18.26 -9.17 13.35
N GLU A 637 -18.96 -8.13 13.82
CA GLU A 637 -20.28 -8.28 14.46
C GLU A 637 -21.28 -8.93 13.51
N TYR A 638 -21.38 -8.47 12.26
CA TYR A 638 -22.27 -9.06 11.26
C TYR A 638 -21.94 -10.54 10.99
N ALA A 639 -20.64 -10.88 10.90
CA ALA A 639 -20.20 -12.26 10.72
C ALA A 639 -20.50 -13.16 11.93
N LEU A 640 -20.34 -12.65 13.16
CA LEU A 640 -20.68 -13.37 14.39
C LEU A 640 -22.18 -13.66 14.50
N LEU A 641 -23.02 -12.82 13.90
CA LEU A 641 -24.47 -13.01 13.81
C LEU A 641 -24.89 -13.96 12.67
N GLY A 642 -23.93 -14.57 11.97
CA GLY A 642 -24.16 -15.56 10.91
C GLY A 642 -24.20 -14.97 9.49
N GLY A 643 -24.05 -13.65 9.35
CA GLY A 643 -23.92 -13.00 8.05
C GLY A 643 -22.65 -13.42 7.31
N LYS A 644 -22.70 -13.48 5.98
CA LYS A 644 -21.53 -13.81 5.15
C LYS A 644 -20.92 -12.54 4.55
N ILE A 645 -19.70 -12.22 4.94
CA ILE A 645 -18.94 -11.04 4.51
C ILE A 645 -17.43 -11.32 4.60
N ASN A 646 -16.64 -10.75 3.69
CA ASN A 646 -15.17 -10.68 3.80
C ASN A 646 -14.74 -9.25 4.15
N THR A 647 -13.50 -8.86 3.83
CA THR A 647 -13.13 -7.44 3.78
C THR A 647 -13.19 -6.95 2.33
N ASP A 648 -13.49 -5.67 2.16
CA ASP A 648 -13.40 -4.99 0.86
C ASP A 648 -12.03 -5.18 0.19
N SER A 649 -10.94 -5.14 0.96
CA SER A 649 -9.58 -5.34 0.46
C SER A 649 -9.35 -6.71 -0.19
N LEU A 650 -10.11 -7.73 0.21
CA LEU A 650 -10.09 -9.07 -0.38
C LEU A 650 -11.05 -9.15 -1.57
N ASP A 651 -12.30 -8.68 -1.40
CA ASP A 651 -13.33 -8.79 -2.43
C ASP A 651 -12.94 -7.99 -3.69
N ASN A 652 -12.49 -6.75 -3.52
CA ASN A 652 -12.21 -5.84 -4.63
C ASN A 652 -10.73 -5.80 -5.08
N SER A 653 -9.91 -6.77 -4.66
CA SER A 653 -8.47 -6.84 -4.99
C SER A 653 -8.18 -6.97 -6.48
N ALA A 654 -9.13 -7.47 -7.27
CA ALA A 654 -8.95 -7.70 -8.71
C ALA A 654 -8.57 -6.43 -9.47
N GLY A 655 -9.05 -5.26 -9.04
CA GLY A 655 -8.66 -3.99 -9.65
C GLY A 655 -7.17 -3.72 -9.50
N VAL A 656 -6.61 -3.84 -8.29
CA VAL A 656 -5.17 -3.58 -8.08
C VAL A 656 -4.28 -4.64 -8.73
N ASP A 657 -4.74 -5.88 -8.80
CA ASP A 657 -4.04 -6.98 -9.48
C ASP A 657 -3.97 -6.74 -11.00
N LEU A 658 -5.09 -6.36 -11.64
CA LEU A 658 -5.09 -6.01 -13.06
C LEU A 658 -4.07 -4.91 -13.39
N SER A 659 -3.99 -3.86 -12.57
CA SER A 659 -3.00 -2.80 -12.77
C SER A 659 -1.56 -3.30 -12.59
N ASP A 660 -1.32 -4.31 -11.74
CA ASP A 660 0.01 -4.90 -11.55
C ASP A 660 0.44 -5.76 -12.74
N GLN A 661 -0.50 -6.55 -13.28
CA GLN A 661 -0.31 -7.26 -14.53
C GLN A 661 -0.01 -6.29 -15.68
N GLU A 662 -0.75 -5.17 -15.79
CA GLU A 662 -0.51 -4.15 -16.81
C GLU A 662 0.90 -3.57 -16.74
N VAL A 663 1.32 -3.09 -15.57
CA VAL A 663 2.64 -2.45 -15.41
C VAL A 663 3.76 -3.43 -15.72
N ASN A 664 3.71 -4.66 -15.18
CA ASN A 664 4.75 -5.66 -15.43
C ASN A 664 4.78 -6.13 -16.89
N LEU A 665 3.62 -6.23 -17.56
CA LEU A 665 3.56 -6.50 -19.00
C LEU A 665 4.13 -5.33 -19.81
N LYS A 666 3.82 -4.08 -19.46
CA LYS A 666 4.38 -2.91 -20.14
C LYS A 666 5.90 -2.82 -19.98
N ILE A 667 6.45 -3.11 -18.80
CA ILE A 667 7.90 -3.18 -18.60
C ILE A 667 8.52 -4.23 -19.53
N LEU A 668 7.96 -5.44 -19.56
CA LEU A 668 8.41 -6.51 -20.46
C LEU A 668 8.31 -6.11 -21.95
N LEU A 669 7.18 -5.53 -22.36
CA LEU A 669 6.94 -5.18 -23.74
C LEU A 669 7.77 -3.98 -24.20
N ASN A 670 8.07 -3.03 -23.31
CA ASN A 670 8.97 -1.92 -23.58
C ASN A 670 10.41 -2.44 -23.79
N ASP A 671 10.86 -3.44 -23.03
CA ASP A 671 12.14 -4.13 -23.28
C ASP A 671 12.17 -4.83 -24.64
N LEU A 672 11.07 -5.49 -25.03
CA LEU A 672 10.95 -6.14 -26.34
C LEU A 672 10.95 -5.14 -27.51
N MET A 673 10.41 -3.94 -27.31
CA MET A 673 10.52 -2.86 -28.28
C MET A 673 11.96 -2.34 -28.39
N GLU A 674 12.65 -2.17 -27.26
CA GLU A 674 14.05 -1.75 -27.24
C GLU A 674 14.98 -2.76 -27.92
N SER A 675 14.73 -4.06 -27.73
CA SER A 675 15.45 -5.14 -28.43
C SER A 675 15.04 -5.33 -29.89
N LYS A 676 14.07 -4.53 -30.39
CA LYS A 676 13.48 -4.63 -31.74
C LYS A 676 12.80 -5.98 -32.02
N THR A 677 12.41 -6.72 -30.97
CA THR A 677 11.59 -7.93 -31.09
C THR A 677 10.14 -7.57 -31.38
N ILE A 678 9.66 -6.45 -30.83
CA ILE A 678 8.43 -5.77 -31.25
C ILE A 678 8.84 -4.54 -32.07
N LYS A 679 8.15 -4.31 -33.20
CA LYS A 679 8.53 -3.29 -34.18
C LYS A 679 8.28 -1.86 -33.67
N ASP A 680 7.09 -1.61 -33.13
CA ASP A 680 6.62 -0.27 -32.80
C ASP A 680 5.57 -0.27 -31.67
N LEU A 681 5.18 0.93 -31.23
CA LEU A 681 4.23 1.12 -30.14
C LEU A 681 2.84 0.55 -30.45
N ASP A 682 2.43 0.54 -31.73
CA ASP A 682 1.15 0.00 -32.15
C ASP A 682 1.12 -1.52 -32.01
N GLU A 683 2.17 -2.21 -32.47
CA GLU A 683 2.31 -3.66 -32.26
C GLU A 683 2.35 -4.02 -30.76
N ARG A 684 3.06 -3.23 -29.95
CA ARG A 684 3.07 -3.43 -28.49
C ARG A 684 1.68 -3.32 -27.88
N ASN A 685 0.94 -2.25 -28.19
CA ASN A 685 -0.39 -2.02 -27.64
C ASN A 685 -1.40 -3.07 -28.11
N ASN A 686 -1.29 -3.52 -29.37
CA ASN A 686 -2.08 -4.65 -29.88
C ASN A 686 -1.76 -5.96 -29.17
N THR A 687 -0.50 -6.20 -28.82
CA THR A 687 -0.08 -7.37 -28.02
C THR A 687 -0.71 -7.33 -26.63
N LEU A 688 -0.63 -6.19 -25.92
CA LEU A 688 -1.26 -6.02 -24.61
C LEU A 688 -2.78 -6.28 -24.64
N LYS A 689 -3.48 -5.78 -25.67
CA LYS A 689 -4.91 -6.03 -25.87
C LYS A 689 -5.23 -7.51 -26.12
N LYS A 690 -4.40 -8.23 -26.88
CA LYS A 690 -4.57 -9.69 -27.11
C LYS A 690 -4.45 -10.50 -25.83
N LEU A 691 -3.64 -10.05 -24.87
CA LEU A 691 -3.43 -10.74 -23.59
C LEU A 691 -4.59 -10.57 -22.59
N THR A 692 -5.53 -9.66 -22.85
CA THR A 692 -6.62 -9.30 -21.92
C THR A 692 -7.38 -10.51 -21.35
N PRO A 693 -7.82 -11.52 -22.14
CA PRO A 693 -8.57 -12.65 -21.59
C PRO A 693 -7.75 -13.49 -20.61
N GLU A 694 -6.47 -13.74 -20.90
CA GLU A 694 -5.56 -14.48 -20.02
C GLU A 694 -5.28 -13.69 -18.74
N VAL A 695 -5.08 -12.37 -18.84
CA VAL A 695 -4.88 -11.50 -17.68
C VAL A 695 -6.11 -11.48 -16.77
N ILE A 696 -7.32 -11.32 -17.34
CA ILE A 696 -8.57 -11.37 -16.57
C ILE A 696 -8.69 -12.69 -15.82
N GLN A 697 -8.49 -13.82 -16.50
CA GLN A 697 -8.63 -15.12 -15.86
C GLN A 697 -7.67 -15.27 -14.67
N ARG A 698 -6.42 -14.86 -14.82
CA ARG A 698 -5.41 -14.93 -13.76
C ARG A 698 -5.78 -14.08 -12.54
N VAL A 699 -6.23 -12.85 -12.78
CA VAL A 699 -6.70 -11.96 -11.71
C VAL A 699 -7.88 -12.58 -10.96
N LEU A 700 -8.84 -13.19 -11.67
CA LEU A 700 -9.97 -13.87 -11.05
C LEU A 700 -9.54 -15.12 -10.27
N ASP A 701 -8.57 -15.89 -10.78
CA ASP A 701 -7.99 -17.04 -10.09
C ASP A 701 -7.31 -16.61 -8.77
N HIS A 702 -6.61 -15.47 -8.76
CA HIS A 702 -6.04 -14.91 -7.54
C HIS A 702 -7.12 -14.55 -6.51
N ASN A 703 -8.19 -13.85 -6.92
CA ASN A 703 -9.33 -13.56 -6.04
C ASN A 703 -9.99 -14.83 -5.49
N TYR A 704 -10.23 -15.81 -6.37
CA TYR A 704 -10.79 -17.11 -6.00
C TYR A 704 -9.94 -17.81 -4.93
N MET A 705 -8.62 -17.85 -5.12
CA MET A 705 -7.69 -18.53 -4.24
C MET A 705 -7.57 -17.88 -2.86
N GLN A 706 -7.64 -16.55 -2.79
CA GLN A 706 -7.61 -15.84 -1.52
C GLN A 706 -8.89 -16.04 -0.72
N SER A 707 -10.05 -15.91 -1.37
CA SER A 707 -11.34 -16.17 -0.74
C SER A 707 -11.46 -17.62 -0.26
N LEU A 708 -10.89 -18.57 -1.03
CA LEU A 708 -10.79 -19.96 -0.60
C LEU A 708 -9.94 -20.12 0.65
N ALA A 709 -8.73 -19.55 0.68
CA ALA A 709 -7.82 -19.66 1.82
C ALA A 709 -8.50 -19.21 3.13
N VAL A 710 -9.20 -18.08 3.10
CA VAL A 710 -9.99 -17.56 4.24
C VAL A 710 -11.09 -18.54 4.66
N SER A 711 -11.77 -19.17 3.71
CA SER A 711 -12.85 -20.12 4.00
C SER A 711 -12.34 -21.43 4.61
N LEU A 712 -11.17 -21.90 4.16
CA LEU A 712 -10.51 -23.06 4.76
C LEU A 712 -9.99 -22.72 6.18
N ASP A 713 -9.48 -21.52 6.38
CA ASP A 713 -9.00 -21.07 7.70
C ASP A 713 -10.14 -20.81 8.69
N GLU A 714 -11.34 -20.45 8.23
CA GLU A 714 -12.54 -20.41 9.08
C GLU A 714 -12.82 -21.80 9.69
N ILE A 715 -12.56 -22.87 8.94
CA ILE A 715 -12.69 -24.25 9.43
C ILE A 715 -11.52 -24.61 10.35
N ARG A 716 -10.28 -24.33 9.93
CA ARG A 716 -9.07 -24.65 10.72
C ARG A 716 -9.05 -23.93 12.06
N SER A 717 -9.47 -22.67 12.11
CA SER A 717 -9.48 -21.86 13.33
C SER A 717 -10.45 -22.35 14.40
N LYS A 718 -11.48 -23.12 14.03
CA LYS A 718 -12.34 -23.83 14.98
C LYS A 718 -11.64 -25.03 15.62
N LYS A 719 -10.75 -25.70 14.88
CA LYS A 719 -10.01 -26.87 15.34
C LYS A 719 -8.74 -26.49 16.11
N GLU A 720 -8.01 -25.47 15.66
CA GLU A 720 -6.71 -25.06 16.22
C GLU A 720 -6.66 -23.54 16.51
N PRO A 721 -7.56 -22.97 17.33
CA PRO A 721 -7.70 -21.51 17.52
C PRO A 721 -6.43 -20.83 18.04
N GLU A 722 -5.67 -21.49 18.91
CA GLU A 722 -4.46 -20.89 19.49
C GLU A 722 -3.39 -20.59 18.44
N ILE A 723 -3.30 -21.36 17.34
CA ILE A 723 -2.31 -21.08 16.28
C ILE A 723 -2.55 -19.71 15.65
N PHE A 724 -3.82 -19.35 15.49
CA PHE A 724 -4.23 -18.04 14.97
C PHE A 724 -4.05 -16.94 16.03
N TYR A 725 -4.24 -17.25 17.32
CA TYR A 725 -3.92 -16.33 18.40
C TYR A 725 -2.42 -16.00 18.44
N GLU A 726 -1.56 -17.01 18.40
CA GLU A 726 -0.10 -16.83 18.36
C GLU A 726 0.35 -16.08 17.10
N LEU A 727 -0.34 -16.26 15.97
CA LEU A 727 -0.10 -15.46 14.77
C LEU A 727 -0.38 -13.97 14.99
N VAL A 728 -1.48 -13.64 15.67
CA VAL A 728 -1.81 -12.23 16.01
C VAL A 728 -0.75 -11.63 16.94
N GLU A 729 -0.34 -12.37 17.96
CA GLU A 729 0.73 -11.92 18.88
C GLU A 729 2.06 -11.75 18.14
N PHE A 730 2.38 -12.67 17.23
CA PHE A 730 3.53 -12.53 16.34
C PHE A 730 3.47 -11.24 15.50
N PHE A 731 2.31 -10.91 14.92
CA PHE A 731 2.13 -9.67 14.17
C PHE A 731 2.31 -8.41 15.04
N LYS A 732 1.84 -8.43 16.30
CA LYS A 732 2.05 -7.35 17.28
C LYS A 732 3.54 -7.19 17.60
N GLN A 733 4.24 -8.29 17.88
CA GLN A 733 5.69 -8.27 18.14
C GLN A 733 6.49 -7.72 16.95
N LYS A 734 6.06 -8.04 15.72
CA LYS A 734 6.66 -7.53 14.48
C LYS A 734 6.16 -6.14 14.08
N LYS A 735 5.26 -5.53 14.87
CA LYS A 735 4.67 -4.19 14.63
C LYS A 735 4.05 -4.06 13.23
N LEU A 736 3.38 -5.12 12.76
CA LEU A 736 2.75 -5.13 11.43
C LEU A 736 1.40 -4.39 11.41
N PHE A 737 0.79 -4.18 12.57
CA PHE A 737 -0.44 -3.41 12.74
C PHE A 737 -0.52 -2.83 14.16
N SER A 738 -1.50 -1.94 14.38
CA SER A 738 -1.89 -1.45 15.71
C SER A 738 -3.31 -1.89 16.07
N GLU A 739 -3.59 -2.12 17.37
CA GLU A 739 -4.93 -2.55 17.83
C GLU A 739 -6.03 -1.51 17.57
N SER A 740 -5.67 -0.24 17.37
CA SER A 740 -6.59 0.81 16.92
C SER A 740 -7.01 0.64 15.46
N GLU A 741 -6.22 -0.07 14.63
CA GLU A 741 -6.51 -0.28 13.20
C GLU A 741 -7.28 -1.58 12.97
N TYR A 742 -6.83 -2.69 13.57
CA TYR A 742 -7.48 -4.00 13.43
C TYR A 742 -7.72 -4.63 14.79
N TYR A 743 -8.97 -5.03 15.02
CA TYR A 743 -9.38 -5.72 16.23
C TYR A 743 -9.30 -7.24 16.05
N PHE A 744 -8.68 -7.90 17.02
CA PHE A 744 -8.67 -9.36 17.16
C PHE A 744 -9.11 -9.75 18.58
N PRO A 745 -9.81 -10.89 18.76
CA PRO A 745 -10.26 -11.32 20.07
C PRO A 745 -9.07 -11.65 20.98
N ASN A 746 -9.15 -11.22 22.24
CA ASN A 746 -8.27 -11.74 23.29
C ASN A 746 -8.61 -13.22 23.60
N LYS A 747 -7.79 -13.89 24.42
CA LYS A 747 -7.96 -15.30 24.78
C LYS A 747 -9.34 -15.63 25.36
N ILE A 748 -9.89 -14.76 26.21
CA ILE A 748 -11.18 -14.99 26.88
C ILE A 748 -12.31 -14.94 25.85
N THR A 749 -12.32 -13.91 25.01
CA THR A 749 -13.29 -13.75 23.93
C THR A 749 -13.19 -14.92 22.94
N LEU A 750 -11.98 -15.32 22.56
CA LEU A 750 -11.78 -16.44 21.65
C LEU A 750 -12.27 -17.76 22.24
N ALA A 751 -11.96 -18.06 23.51
CA ALA A 751 -12.44 -19.26 24.19
C ALA A 751 -13.99 -19.32 24.22
N SER A 752 -14.64 -18.20 24.56
CA SER A 752 -16.10 -18.11 24.56
C SER A 752 -16.72 -18.32 23.17
N ARG A 753 -16.07 -17.83 22.10
CA ARG A 753 -16.48 -18.11 20.72
C ARG A 753 -16.36 -19.60 20.39
N ILE A 754 -15.26 -20.23 20.79
CA ILE A 754 -15.00 -21.65 20.52
C ILE A 754 -16.01 -22.55 21.24
N ASP A 755 -16.35 -22.24 22.49
CA ASP A 755 -17.42 -22.93 23.24
C ASP A 755 -18.79 -22.82 22.53
N SER A 756 -18.98 -21.78 21.71
CA SER A 756 -20.16 -21.56 20.87
C SER A 756 -20.01 -22.11 19.44
N GLY A 757 -18.95 -22.85 19.14
CA GLY A 757 -18.67 -23.41 17.81
C GLY A 757 -18.15 -22.41 16.77
N VAL A 758 -17.72 -21.23 17.20
CA VAL A 758 -17.23 -20.14 16.35
C VAL A 758 -15.73 -19.93 16.57
N GLY A 759 -14.95 -19.92 15.49
CA GLY A 759 -13.52 -19.61 15.54
C GLY A 759 -13.26 -18.12 15.28
N TYR A 760 -12.28 -17.85 14.43
CA TYR A 760 -12.11 -16.51 13.86
C TYR A 760 -13.10 -16.32 12.70
N THR A 761 -13.58 -15.09 12.55
CA THR A 761 -14.48 -14.70 11.47
C THR A 761 -13.70 -14.46 10.18
N LYS A 762 -14.35 -14.59 9.02
CA LYS A 762 -13.72 -14.31 7.71
C LYS A 762 -13.09 -12.91 7.63
N PRO A 763 -13.71 -11.82 8.14
CA PRO A 763 -13.06 -10.51 8.18
C PRO A 763 -11.76 -10.45 8.97
N GLU A 764 -11.66 -11.17 10.10
CA GLU A 764 -10.41 -11.26 10.88
C GLU A 764 -9.35 -12.04 10.09
N LEU A 765 -9.74 -13.17 9.49
CA LEU A 765 -8.85 -14.03 8.70
C LEU A 765 -8.34 -13.36 7.42
N SER A 766 -9.16 -12.53 6.75
CA SER A 766 -8.74 -11.74 5.59
C SER A 766 -7.61 -10.77 5.94
N ILE A 767 -7.67 -10.12 7.10
CA ILE A 767 -6.59 -9.24 7.58
C ILE A 767 -5.35 -10.06 7.92
N MET A 768 -5.49 -11.19 8.62
CA MET A 768 -4.34 -12.08 8.90
C MET A 768 -3.65 -12.55 7.62
N LEU A 769 -4.42 -12.86 6.57
CA LEU A 769 -3.92 -13.27 5.27
C LEU A 769 -3.03 -12.18 4.66
N SER A 770 -3.51 -10.94 4.62
CA SER A 770 -2.74 -9.82 4.08
C SER A 770 -1.48 -9.52 4.91
N LEU A 771 -1.59 -9.50 6.24
CA LEU A 771 -0.44 -9.24 7.12
C LEU A 771 0.64 -10.32 6.99
N LEU A 772 0.25 -11.60 6.89
CA LEU A 772 1.19 -12.68 6.68
C LEU A 772 1.90 -12.56 5.33
N LYS A 773 1.16 -12.25 4.25
CA LYS A 773 1.76 -12.06 2.92
C LYS A 773 2.78 -10.92 2.91
N ILE A 774 2.43 -9.77 3.49
CA ILE A 774 3.35 -8.63 3.62
C ILE A 774 4.62 -9.05 4.35
N PHE A 775 4.48 -9.78 5.46
CA PHE A 775 5.61 -10.29 6.23
C PHE A 775 6.48 -11.25 5.40
N ILE A 776 5.89 -12.28 4.79
CA ILE A 776 6.61 -13.28 4.02
C ILE A 776 7.32 -12.68 2.81
N PHE A 777 6.62 -11.84 2.03
CA PHE A 777 7.20 -11.13 0.89
C PHE A 777 8.42 -10.29 1.30
N THR A 778 8.29 -9.52 2.39
CA THR A 778 9.39 -8.69 2.91
C THR A 778 10.60 -9.53 3.32
N ASN A 779 10.39 -10.71 3.94
CA ASN A 779 11.49 -11.60 4.31
C ASN A 779 12.15 -12.26 3.10
N LEU A 780 11.37 -12.67 2.08
CA LEU A 780 11.92 -13.20 0.83
C LEU A 780 12.77 -12.17 0.08
N LEU A 781 12.36 -10.90 0.07
CA LEU A 781 13.15 -9.83 -0.55
C LEU A 781 14.47 -9.55 0.20
N LYS A 782 14.47 -9.63 1.53
CA LYS A 782 15.65 -9.42 2.37
C LYS A 782 16.64 -10.60 2.32
N GLU A 783 16.16 -11.80 2.08
CA GLU A 783 17.00 -12.99 1.95
C GLU A 783 17.86 -12.89 0.68
N THR A 784 19.19 -12.89 0.87
CA THR A 784 20.15 -12.79 -0.23
C THR A 784 20.41 -14.16 -0.86
N ASN A 785 20.28 -15.25 -0.10
CA ASN A 785 20.58 -16.62 -0.52
C ASN A 785 19.30 -17.44 -0.78
N PHE A 786 18.21 -16.77 -1.16
CA PHE A 786 17.01 -17.48 -1.61
C PHE A 786 17.29 -18.15 -2.95
N ASP A 787 16.64 -19.28 -3.21
CA ASP A 787 16.94 -20.12 -4.37
C ASP A 787 16.60 -19.36 -5.68
N LYS A 788 17.65 -19.09 -6.48
CA LYS A 788 17.53 -18.38 -7.76
C LYS A 788 16.68 -19.15 -8.77
N TYR A 789 16.77 -20.48 -8.79
CA TYR A 789 15.96 -21.31 -9.67
C TYR A 789 14.46 -21.18 -9.34
N LEU A 790 14.11 -21.14 -8.06
CA LEU A 790 12.73 -20.91 -7.63
C LEU A 790 12.23 -19.52 -8.07
N ILE A 791 13.03 -18.47 -7.85
CA ILE A 791 12.68 -17.12 -8.30
C ILE A 791 12.45 -17.08 -9.81
N ASP A 792 13.36 -17.68 -10.61
CA ASP A 792 13.24 -17.73 -12.07
C ASP A 792 11.98 -18.51 -12.51
N LYS A 793 11.71 -19.67 -11.90
CA LYS A 793 10.51 -20.49 -12.17
C LYS A 793 9.23 -19.70 -11.92
N TYR A 794 9.10 -19.09 -10.75
CA TYR A 794 7.86 -18.42 -10.36
C TYR A 794 7.68 -17.04 -10.99
N ALA A 795 8.77 -16.35 -11.35
CA ALA A 795 8.68 -15.16 -12.18
C ALA A 795 8.14 -15.47 -13.59
N LEU A 796 8.50 -16.62 -14.17
CA LEU A 796 7.91 -17.06 -15.44
C LEU A 796 6.41 -17.40 -15.31
N LEU A 797 6.02 -18.06 -14.22
CA LEU A 797 4.62 -18.42 -13.98
C LEU A 797 3.71 -17.23 -13.68
N TYR A 798 4.27 -16.07 -13.34
CA TYR A 798 3.53 -14.82 -13.18
C TYR A 798 2.94 -14.28 -14.48
N PHE A 799 3.63 -14.42 -15.61
CA PHE A 799 3.17 -13.91 -16.90
C PHE A 799 2.15 -14.85 -17.58
N PRO A 800 1.29 -14.34 -18.48
CA PRO A 800 0.35 -15.16 -19.25
C PRO A 800 1.05 -16.33 -19.97
N PRO A 801 0.42 -17.51 -20.05
CA PRO A 801 0.94 -18.66 -20.80
C PRO A 801 1.50 -18.32 -22.18
N SER A 802 0.75 -17.56 -22.99
CA SER A 802 1.20 -17.14 -24.33
C SER A 802 2.45 -16.26 -24.28
N THR A 803 2.58 -15.40 -23.27
CA THR A 803 3.73 -14.51 -23.08
C THR A 803 4.98 -15.28 -22.67
N ARG A 804 4.86 -16.20 -21.70
CA ARG A 804 6.02 -16.94 -21.18
C ARG A 804 6.57 -17.99 -22.13
N GLU A 805 5.75 -18.51 -23.04
CA GLU A 805 6.20 -19.43 -24.10
C GLU A 805 7.09 -18.71 -25.12
N ILE A 806 6.72 -17.49 -25.50
CA ILE A 806 7.41 -16.73 -26.55
C ILE A 806 8.58 -15.91 -25.99
N TYR A 807 8.41 -15.28 -24.81
CA TYR A 807 9.34 -14.27 -24.29
C TYR A 807 10.10 -14.72 -23.04
N LYS A 808 10.31 -16.03 -22.86
CA LYS A 808 10.97 -16.63 -21.69
C LYS A 808 12.29 -15.94 -21.31
N GLU A 809 13.16 -15.70 -22.29
CA GLU A 809 14.48 -15.07 -22.06
C GLU A 809 14.38 -13.62 -21.58
N HIS A 810 13.39 -12.87 -22.07
CA HIS A 810 13.16 -11.49 -21.65
C HIS A 810 12.60 -11.42 -20.23
N ILE A 811 11.69 -12.35 -19.88
CA ILE A 811 11.17 -12.46 -18.51
C ILE A 811 12.30 -12.76 -17.52
N GLN A 812 13.27 -13.61 -17.88
CA GLN A 812 14.43 -13.90 -17.03
C GLN A 812 15.34 -12.69 -16.76
N ARG A 813 15.26 -11.65 -17.60
CA ARG A 813 15.97 -10.37 -17.48
C ARG A 813 15.07 -9.22 -17.01
N HIS A 814 13.84 -9.51 -16.60
CA HIS A 814 12.91 -8.50 -16.12
C HIS A 814 13.48 -7.77 -14.88
N LEU A 815 13.42 -6.44 -14.86
CA LEU A 815 14.05 -5.64 -13.80
C LEU A 815 13.46 -5.91 -12.41
N LEU A 816 12.18 -6.30 -12.34
CA LEU A 816 11.49 -6.68 -11.11
C LEU A 816 11.39 -8.20 -10.88
N LYS A 817 12.26 -9.00 -11.50
CA LYS A 817 12.15 -10.47 -11.43
C LYS A 817 12.12 -11.00 -10.00
N LYS A 818 12.93 -10.43 -9.10
CA LYS A 818 13.01 -10.88 -7.70
C LYS A 818 11.68 -10.63 -6.99
N GLU A 819 11.10 -9.44 -7.18
CA GLU A 819 9.85 -9.00 -6.60
C GLU A 819 8.66 -9.80 -7.17
N ILE A 820 8.62 -10.01 -8.48
CA ILE A 820 7.61 -10.83 -9.15
C ILE A 820 7.64 -12.28 -8.63
N GLY A 821 8.83 -12.91 -8.63
CA GLY A 821 8.98 -14.29 -8.16
C GLY A 821 8.61 -14.44 -6.68
N SER A 822 9.04 -13.50 -5.83
CA SER A 822 8.72 -13.49 -4.40
C SER A 822 7.22 -13.32 -4.13
N THR A 823 6.55 -12.46 -4.90
CA THR A 823 5.10 -12.23 -4.81
C THR A 823 4.33 -13.49 -5.18
N TYR A 824 4.71 -14.14 -6.29
CA TYR A 824 4.08 -15.37 -6.73
C TYR A 824 4.25 -16.49 -5.70
N ILE A 825 5.47 -16.68 -5.18
CA ILE A 825 5.75 -17.67 -4.13
C ILE A 825 4.90 -17.39 -2.88
N THR A 826 4.85 -16.13 -2.45
CA THR A 826 4.08 -15.72 -1.27
C THR A 826 2.61 -16.06 -1.45
N ASN A 827 2.00 -15.68 -2.58
CA ASN A 827 0.61 -16.01 -2.88
C ASN A 827 0.37 -17.51 -2.97
N LEU A 828 1.24 -18.26 -3.65
CA LEU A 828 1.12 -19.71 -3.78
C LEU A 828 1.10 -20.40 -2.41
N ILE A 829 2.06 -20.07 -1.56
CA ILE A 829 2.24 -20.76 -0.28
C ILE A 829 1.16 -20.38 0.71
N VAL A 830 0.88 -19.08 0.85
CA VAL A 830 -0.10 -18.59 1.82
C VAL A 830 -1.53 -18.98 1.40
N ASN A 831 -1.90 -18.84 0.12
CA ASN A 831 -3.26 -19.20 -0.32
C ASN A 831 -3.54 -20.71 -0.26
N SER A 832 -2.49 -21.55 -0.31
CA SER A 832 -2.65 -23.01 -0.28
C SER A 832 -2.70 -23.56 1.14
N ASN A 833 -1.78 -23.14 2.01
CA ASN A 833 -1.69 -23.67 3.37
C ASN A 833 -2.55 -22.92 4.39
N GLY A 834 -3.02 -21.72 4.06
CA GLY A 834 -3.65 -20.81 5.02
C GLY A 834 -2.64 -20.10 5.92
N VAL A 835 -3.14 -19.25 6.82
CA VAL A 835 -2.31 -18.36 7.64
C VAL A 835 -1.67 -19.05 8.84
N GLY A 836 -2.31 -20.10 9.36
CA GLY A 836 -1.83 -20.81 10.56
C GLY A 836 -0.66 -21.78 10.30
N SER A 837 -0.55 -22.35 9.10
CA SER A 837 0.39 -23.43 8.85
C SER A 837 1.85 -22.99 8.94
N LEU A 838 2.20 -21.84 8.35
CA LEU A 838 3.58 -21.34 8.37
C LEU A 838 4.08 -21.03 9.79
N ILE A 839 3.24 -20.38 10.60
CA ILE A 839 3.60 -20.07 12.00
C ILE A 839 3.71 -21.36 12.81
N LYS A 840 2.83 -22.33 12.57
CA LYS A 840 2.86 -23.63 13.24
C LYS A 840 4.15 -24.40 12.93
N ILE A 841 4.54 -24.50 11.66
CA ILE A 841 5.81 -25.15 11.28
C ILE A 841 7.00 -24.41 11.91
N ASN A 842 6.97 -23.07 11.92
CA ASN A 842 8.02 -22.28 12.56
C ASN A 842 8.13 -22.55 14.07
N MET A 843 7.00 -22.58 14.79
CA MET A 843 6.97 -22.91 16.22
C MET A 843 7.43 -24.34 16.49
N LEU A 844 7.05 -25.29 15.63
CA LEU A 844 7.42 -26.71 15.75
C LEU A 844 8.92 -26.93 15.53
N THR A 845 9.50 -26.28 14.51
CA THR A 845 10.84 -26.59 14.00
C THR A 845 11.92 -25.59 14.41
N GLY A 846 11.53 -24.35 14.72
CA GLY A 846 12.44 -23.22 14.92
C GLY A 846 13.06 -22.69 13.62
N GLN A 847 12.67 -23.21 12.45
CA GLN A 847 13.30 -22.88 11.17
C GLN A 847 12.79 -21.54 10.61
N PRO A 848 13.64 -20.76 9.92
CA PRO A 848 13.22 -19.53 9.26
C PRO A 848 12.08 -19.76 8.26
N PHE A 849 11.21 -18.77 8.08
CA PHE A 849 10.10 -18.86 7.12
C PHE A 849 10.57 -19.12 5.68
N THR A 850 11.74 -18.62 5.28
CA THR A 850 12.32 -18.85 3.96
C THR A 850 12.66 -20.32 3.72
N SER A 851 13.18 -21.01 4.74
CA SER A 851 13.45 -22.45 4.77
C SER A 851 12.16 -23.28 4.69
N ILE A 852 11.14 -22.89 5.46
CA ILE A 852 9.82 -23.52 5.44
C ILE A 852 9.18 -23.41 4.04
N ILE A 853 9.26 -22.23 3.42
CA ILE A 853 8.75 -22.00 2.07
C ILE A 853 9.45 -22.88 1.03
N LYS A 854 10.79 -22.96 1.07
CA LYS A 854 11.56 -23.84 0.17
C LYS A 854 11.13 -25.30 0.31
N THR A 855 10.95 -25.75 1.55
CA THR A 855 10.49 -27.11 1.87
C THR A 855 9.11 -27.40 1.31
N LEU A 856 8.15 -26.49 1.51
CA LEU A 856 6.78 -26.64 1.01
C LEU A 856 6.74 -26.65 -0.52
N ILE A 857 7.50 -25.78 -1.18
CA ILE A 857 7.62 -25.78 -2.64
C ILE A 857 8.17 -27.13 -3.15
N PHE A 858 9.22 -27.64 -2.51
CA PHE A 858 9.78 -28.95 -2.85
C PHE A 858 8.75 -30.06 -2.72
N ILE A 859 7.98 -30.07 -1.61
CA ILE A 859 6.93 -31.07 -1.38
C ILE A 859 5.78 -30.92 -2.39
N TYR A 860 5.40 -29.71 -2.77
CA TYR A 860 4.39 -29.49 -3.80
C TYR A 860 4.80 -30.08 -5.15
N ASP A 861 6.06 -29.87 -5.53
CA ASP A 861 6.65 -30.43 -6.74
C ASP A 861 6.80 -31.96 -6.64
N LEU A 862 7.02 -32.49 -5.44
CA LEU A 862 7.19 -33.92 -5.17
C LEU A 862 5.86 -34.67 -5.30
N LEU A 863 4.80 -34.15 -4.68
CA LEU A 863 3.48 -34.81 -4.59
C LEU A 863 2.48 -34.35 -5.67
N ASP A 864 2.88 -33.48 -6.59
CA ASP A 864 2.01 -32.85 -7.60
C ASP A 864 0.73 -32.24 -6.99
N VAL A 865 0.88 -31.60 -5.83
CA VAL A 865 -0.23 -31.10 -4.99
C VAL A 865 -1.12 -30.12 -5.76
N GLN A 866 -0.52 -29.31 -6.64
CA GLN A 866 -1.27 -28.30 -7.39
C GLN A 866 -2.21 -28.92 -8.43
N SER A 867 -1.76 -29.95 -9.13
CA SER A 867 -2.58 -30.67 -10.11
C SER A 867 -3.77 -31.34 -9.44
N ILE A 868 -3.51 -32.10 -8.37
CA ILE A 868 -4.55 -32.79 -7.59
C ILE A 868 -5.58 -31.80 -7.03
N ARG A 869 -5.11 -30.69 -6.47
CA ARG A 869 -5.98 -29.60 -5.98
C ARG A 869 -6.88 -29.03 -7.07
N ASN A 870 -6.32 -28.74 -8.25
CA ASN A 870 -7.09 -28.20 -9.37
C ASN A 870 -8.12 -29.22 -9.87
N GLU A 871 -7.78 -30.52 -9.87
CA GLU A 871 -8.71 -31.60 -10.23
C GLU A 871 -9.86 -31.71 -9.20
N ILE A 872 -9.56 -31.59 -7.90
CA ILE A 872 -10.58 -31.49 -6.83
C ILE A 872 -11.51 -30.29 -7.08
N PHE A 873 -10.97 -29.11 -7.39
CA PHE A 873 -11.79 -27.91 -7.65
C PHE A 873 -12.67 -28.03 -8.88
N SER A 874 -12.28 -28.83 -9.87
CA SER A 874 -13.15 -29.10 -11.04
C SER A 874 -14.48 -29.80 -10.68
N HIS A 875 -14.62 -30.27 -9.44
CA HIS A 875 -15.84 -30.86 -8.88
C HIS A 875 -16.72 -29.84 -8.12
N GLU A 876 -16.31 -28.58 -7.97
CA GLU A 876 -17.16 -27.55 -7.37
C GLU A 876 -18.50 -27.42 -8.13
N GLY A 877 -19.59 -27.24 -7.37
CA GLY A 877 -20.95 -27.20 -7.91
C GLY A 877 -21.52 -28.54 -8.37
N LYS A 878 -20.71 -29.61 -8.39
CA LYS A 878 -21.13 -31.00 -8.69
C LYS A 878 -21.32 -31.83 -7.42
N ILE A 879 -20.48 -31.64 -6.41
CA ILE A 879 -20.56 -32.30 -5.10
C ILE A 879 -20.69 -31.28 -3.97
N ASN A 880 -20.96 -31.75 -2.75
CA ASN A 880 -21.07 -30.88 -1.58
C ASN A 880 -19.74 -30.16 -1.29
N GLN A 881 -19.80 -28.82 -1.15
CA GLN A 881 -18.64 -27.96 -0.91
C GLN A 881 -17.85 -28.36 0.35
N ALA A 882 -18.52 -28.87 1.38
CA ALA A 882 -17.87 -29.31 2.62
C ALA A 882 -16.91 -30.49 2.39
N VAL A 883 -17.24 -31.40 1.47
CA VAL A 883 -16.38 -32.54 1.11
C VAL A 883 -15.12 -32.05 0.42
N ILE A 884 -15.25 -31.08 -0.50
CA ILE A 884 -14.12 -30.44 -1.18
C ILE A 884 -13.19 -29.78 -0.16
N TYR A 885 -13.74 -28.94 0.73
CA TYR A 885 -12.95 -28.23 1.73
C TYR A 885 -12.24 -29.19 2.69
N GLN A 886 -12.93 -30.22 3.18
CA GLN A 886 -12.32 -31.18 4.10
C GLN A 886 -11.21 -31.99 3.42
N THR A 887 -11.42 -32.43 2.17
CA THR A 887 -10.39 -33.14 1.39
C THR A 887 -9.14 -32.29 1.19
N ILE A 888 -9.30 -31.01 0.88
CA ILE A 888 -8.19 -30.07 0.71
C ILE A 888 -7.46 -29.82 2.04
N ILE A 889 -8.20 -29.60 3.13
CA ILE A 889 -7.61 -29.40 4.46
C ILE A 889 -6.75 -30.58 4.85
N ASP A 890 -7.27 -31.81 4.70
CA ASP A 890 -6.57 -33.02 5.09
C ASP A 890 -5.33 -33.27 4.22
N MET A 891 -5.43 -33.02 2.91
CA MET A 891 -4.30 -33.09 1.99
C MET A 891 -3.18 -32.12 2.41
N PHE A 892 -3.52 -30.86 2.73
CA PHE A 892 -2.51 -29.88 3.16
C PHE A 892 -1.99 -30.14 4.58
N TYR A 893 -2.76 -30.80 5.46
CA TYR A 893 -2.24 -31.28 6.73
C TYR A 893 -1.20 -32.40 6.57
N ALA A 894 -1.36 -33.30 5.61
CA ALA A 894 -0.33 -34.27 5.27
C ALA A 894 0.94 -33.58 4.73
N VAL A 895 0.78 -32.57 3.88
CA VAL A 895 1.90 -31.75 3.40
C VAL A 895 2.61 -31.01 4.55
N GLU A 896 1.86 -30.42 5.48
CA GLU A 896 2.42 -29.75 6.67
C GLU A 896 3.23 -30.71 7.55
N ARG A 897 2.72 -31.93 7.79
CA ARG A 897 3.43 -32.96 8.57
C ARG A 897 4.69 -33.42 7.86
N LEU A 898 4.61 -33.68 6.56
CA LEU A 898 5.77 -34.06 5.75
C LEU A 898 6.85 -32.97 5.77
N ALA A 899 6.45 -31.69 5.65
CA ALA A 899 7.37 -30.55 5.74
C ALA A 899 8.01 -30.45 7.14
N THR A 900 7.21 -30.61 8.19
CA THR A 900 7.69 -30.55 9.57
C THR A 900 8.71 -31.67 9.85
N ASN A 901 8.40 -32.91 9.45
CA ASN A 901 9.29 -34.05 9.65
C ASN A 901 10.57 -33.94 8.82
N GLN A 902 10.47 -33.43 7.58
CA GLN A 902 11.65 -33.10 6.77
C GLN A 902 12.57 -32.13 7.54
N LEU A 903 12.02 -31.04 8.06
CA LEU A 903 12.79 -30.00 8.73
C LEU A 903 13.40 -30.49 10.04
N TYR A 904 12.72 -31.40 10.75
CA TYR A 904 13.28 -32.05 11.95
C TYR A 904 14.49 -32.91 11.66
N LEU A 905 14.43 -33.71 10.59
CA LEU A 905 15.42 -34.73 10.32
C LEU A 905 16.61 -34.22 9.53
N PHE A 906 16.37 -33.27 8.63
CA PHE A 906 17.36 -32.80 7.68
C PHE A 906 17.67 -31.31 7.81
N GLY A 907 16.89 -30.53 8.56
CA GLY A 907 16.96 -29.07 8.50
C GLY A 907 16.82 -28.60 7.05
N ASP A 908 17.73 -27.74 6.60
CA ASP A 908 17.74 -27.23 5.21
C ASP A 908 18.50 -28.11 4.21
N SER A 909 19.16 -29.18 4.67
CA SER A 909 20.18 -29.88 3.88
C SER A 909 19.66 -30.82 2.78
N ILE A 910 18.46 -31.40 2.92
CA ILE A 910 17.93 -32.35 1.91
C ILE A 910 17.22 -31.66 0.75
N ILE A 911 16.99 -30.35 0.83
CA ILE A 911 16.18 -29.58 -0.13
C ILE A 911 16.98 -29.27 -1.41
N GLU A 912 18.22 -29.73 -1.53
CA GLU A 912 18.97 -29.61 -2.78
C GLU A 912 18.30 -30.45 -3.88
N TYR A 913 17.84 -29.79 -4.96
CA TYR A 913 17.24 -30.42 -6.13
C TYR A 913 18.08 -31.57 -6.73
N VAL A 914 19.38 -31.64 -6.40
CA VAL A 914 20.27 -32.76 -6.71
C VAL A 914 19.73 -34.10 -6.21
N TYR A 915 19.10 -34.13 -5.02
CA TYR A 915 18.50 -35.35 -4.47
C TYR A 915 17.06 -35.60 -4.94
N LYS A 916 16.46 -34.70 -5.73
CA LYS A 916 15.05 -34.81 -6.13
C LYS A 916 14.75 -36.11 -6.87
N GLN A 917 15.61 -36.52 -7.81
CA GLN A 917 15.39 -37.76 -8.57
C GLN A 917 15.51 -39.01 -7.69
N GLU A 918 16.45 -38.99 -6.74
CA GLU A 918 16.59 -40.06 -5.76
C GLU A 918 15.33 -40.17 -4.89
N ILE A 919 14.87 -39.05 -4.34
CA ILE A 919 13.66 -38.98 -3.49
C ILE A 919 12.42 -39.41 -4.28
N LEU A 920 12.27 -38.99 -5.53
CA LEU A 920 11.18 -39.44 -6.42
C LEU A 920 11.21 -40.95 -6.62
N GLY A 921 12.38 -41.54 -6.81
CA GLY A 921 12.56 -42.99 -6.92
C GLY A 921 12.09 -43.72 -5.65
N TYR A 922 12.54 -43.26 -4.48
CA TYR A 922 12.08 -43.82 -3.20
C TYR A 922 10.59 -43.62 -2.97
N MET A 923 10.02 -42.48 -3.40
CA MET A 923 8.60 -42.20 -3.22
C MET A 923 7.72 -43.09 -4.11
N GLY A 924 8.09 -43.29 -5.37
CA GLY A 924 7.43 -44.28 -6.23
C GLY A 924 7.50 -45.68 -5.63
N TYR A 925 8.68 -46.06 -5.14
CA TYR A 925 8.88 -47.34 -4.48
C TYR A 925 8.03 -47.49 -3.20
N TYR A 926 7.90 -46.42 -2.40
CA TYR A 926 7.02 -46.35 -1.23
C TYR A 926 5.55 -46.50 -1.60
N ILE A 927 5.08 -45.77 -2.60
CA ILE A 927 3.69 -45.84 -3.07
C ILE A 927 3.34 -47.26 -3.50
N ASP A 928 4.20 -47.90 -4.30
CA ASP A 928 3.87 -49.23 -4.82
C ASP A 928 4.01 -50.33 -3.75
N ASN A 929 5.04 -50.30 -2.91
CA ASN A 929 5.39 -51.43 -2.04
C ASN A 929 5.00 -51.25 -0.57
N ALA A 930 4.74 -50.02 -0.11
CA ALA A 930 4.24 -49.76 1.23
C ALA A 930 2.75 -49.40 1.23
N ILE A 931 2.31 -48.56 0.28
CA ILE A 931 0.92 -48.08 0.21
C ILE A 931 0.01 -49.09 -0.51
N LYS A 932 0.28 -49.41 -1.78
CA LYS A 932 -0.62 -50.25 -2.59
C LYS A 932 -0.55 -51.73 -2.23
N GLU A 933 0.65 -52.27 -2.08
CA GLU A 933 0.85 -53.71 -1.82
C GLU A 933 1.38 -54.04 -0.42
N GLY A 934 1.65 -53.02 0.40
CA GLY A 934 2.36 -53.18 1.67
C GLY A 934 1.51 -53.00 2.92
N VAL A 935 2.16 -52.48 3.98
CA VAL A 935 1.59 -52.32 5.32
C VAL A 935 0.35 -51.41 5.36
N PHE A 936 0.19 -50.50 4.39
CA PHE A 936 -0.98 -49.61 4.33
C PHE A 936 -2.08 -50.06 3.37
N LYS A 937 -1.93 -51.20 2.66
CA LYS A 937 -2.86 -51.65 1.61
C LYS A 937 -4.32 -51.58 2.01
N SER A 938 -4.68 -52.21 3.13
CA SER A 938 -6.07 -52.26 3.58
C SER A 938 -6.64 -50.86 3.88
N LYS A 939 -5.85 -49.98 4.53
CA LYS A 939 -6.28 -48.61 4.85
C LYS A 939 -6.38 -47.75 3.59
N TYR A 940 -5.46 -47.96 2.63
CA TYR A 940 -5.46 -47.29 1.33
C TYR A 940 -6.67 -47.66 0.46
N GLU A 941 -7.00 -48.96 0.38
CA GLU A 941 -8.17 -49.44 -0.36
C GLU A 941 -9.48 -48.91 0.24
N GLU A 942 -9.58 -48.89 1.57
CA GLU A 942 -10.74 -48.30 2.27
C GLU A 942 -10.89 -46.81 1.98
N LYS A 943 -9.80 -46.02 2.11
CA LYS A 943 -9.83 -44.58 1.85
C LYS A 943 -10.13 -44.27 0.38
N THR A 944 -9.59 -45.04 -0.55
CA THR A 944 -9.88 -44.91 -1.98
C THR A 944 -11.35 -45.18 -2.27
N LYS A 945 -11.94 -46.21 -1.63
CA LYS A 945 -13.37 -46.53 -1.75
C LYS A 945 -14.25 -45.42 -1.19
N GLU A 946 -13.88 -44.84 -0.05
CA GLU A 946 -14.57 -43.68 0.54
C GLU A 946 -14.58 -42.49 -0.43
N LEU A 947 -13.42 -42.13 -0.99
CA LEU A 947 -13.26 -41.00 -1.90
C LEU A 947 -13.94 -41.22 -3.26
N SER A 948 -14.02 -42.47 -3.73
CA SER A 948 -14.67 -42.83 -5.00
C SER A 948 -16.17 -42.56 -5.01
N ALA A 949 -16.78 -42.28 -3.85
CA ALA A 949 -18.16 -41.81 -3.77
C ALA A 949 -18.33 -40.36 -4.30
N TYR A 950 -17.24 -39.59 -4.38
CA TYR A 950 -17.26 -38.16 -4.71
C TYR A 950 -16.39 -37.81 -5.92
N PHE A 951 -15.30 -38.53 -6.13
CA PHE A 951 -14.28 -38.25 -7.14
C PHE A 951 -14.10 -39.40 -8.12
N SER A 952 -13.40 -39.16 -9.22
CA SER A 952 -12.96 -40.22 -10.13
C SER A 952 -12.08 -41.24 -9.39
N LYS A 953 -12.03 -42.48 -9.87
CA LYS A 953 -11.16 -43.52 -9.28
C LYS A 953 -9.69 -43.05 -9.25
N GLU A 954 -9.21 -42.49 -10.35
CA GLU A 954 -7.84 -41.98 -10.47
C GLU A 954 -7.54 -40.87 -9.45
N LEU A 955 -8.44 -39.89 -9.31
CA LEU A 955 -8.28 -38.81 -8.34
C LEU A 955 -8.34 -39.34 -6.90
N SER A 956 -9.24 -40.28 -6.62
CA SER A 956 -9.37 -40.91 -5.31
C SER A 956 -8.09 -41.63 -4.90
N GLU A 957 -7.46 -42.36 -5.82
CA GLU A 957 -6.17 -43.04 -5.60
C GLU A 957 -5.05 -42.03 -5.33
N LYS A 958 -4.95 -40.94 -6.13
CA LYS A 958 -3.95 -39.88 -5.93
C LYS A 958 -4.11 -39.18 -4.57
N ILE A 959 -5.35 -38.84 -4.20
CA ILE A 959 -5.65 -38.23 -2.90
C ILE A 959 -5.26 -39.19 -1.79
N ALA A 960 -5.71 -40.45 -1.84
CA ALA A 960 -5.42 -41.44 -0.81
C ALA A 960 -3.91 -41.67 -0.62
N GLN A 961 -3.09 -41.61 -1.69
CA GLN A 961 -1.63 -41.70 -1.58
C GLN A 961 -1.04 -40.59 -0.69
N ILE A 962 -1.54 -39.35 -0.79
CA ILE A 962 -1.07 -38.24 0.05
C ILE A 962 -1.41 -38.46 1.53
N TYR A 963 -2.56 -39.07 1.85
CA TYR A 963 -2.95 -39.34 3.24
C TYR A 963 -1.99 -40.29 3.97
N PHE A 964 -1.31 -41.17 3.25
CA PHE A 964 -0.40 -42.16 3.82
C PHE A 964 1.08 -41.81 3.60
N ILE A 965 1.42 -40.55 3.28
CA ILE A 965 2.81 -40.14 3.00
C ILE A 965 3.64 -39.87 4.27
N ASP A 966 3.02 -39.84 5.46
CA ASP A 966 3.64 -39.34 6.69
C ASP A 966 4.95 -40.07 7.06
N ASP A 967 5.01 -41.39 6.88
CA ASP A 967 6.18 -42.20 7.24
C ASP A 967 7.28 -42.21 6.17
N PHE A 968 7.00 -41.68 4.98
CA PHE A 968 7.95 -41.69 3.85
C PHE A 968 9.29 -41.04 4.22
N ILE A 969 9.25 -39.82 4.76
CA ILE A 969 10.47 -39.05 5.04
C ILE A 969 11.25 -39.64 6.23
N LEU A 970 10.56 -40.23 7.20
CA LEU A 970 11.17 -40.95 8.31
C LEU A 970 11.93 -42.18 7.79
N ALA A 971 11.28 -42.99 6.95
CA ALA A 971 11.87 -44.17 6.33
C ALA A 971 13.07 -43.83 5.44
N TYR A 972 12.96 -42.75 4.67
CA TYR A 972 14.04 -42.25 3.82
C TYR A 972 15.26 -41.84 4.65
N TYR A 973 15.06 -41.07 5.72
CA TYR A 973 16.14 -40.69 6.64
C TYR A 973 16.82 -41.91 7.27
N ILE A 974 16.02 -42.85 7.78
CA ILE A 974 16.53 -44.05 8.45
C ILE A 974 17.32 -44.93 7.47
N THR A 975 16.81 -45.10 6.25
CA THR A 975 17.47 -45.85 5.18
C THR A 975 18.84 -45.26 4.88
N ARG A 976 18.95 -43.94 4.71
CA ARG A 976 20.23 -43.25 4.48
C ARG A 976 21.20 -43.30 5.66
N LYS A 977 20.70 -43.51 6.88
CA LYS A 977 21.53 -43.60 8.09
C LYS A 977 21.99 -45.01 8.42
N THR A 978 21.30 -46.04 7.92
CA THR A 978 21.53 -47.44 8.29
C THR A 978 21.98 -48.32 7.12
N ASP A 979 21.86 -47.83 5.88
CA ASP A 979 22.06 -48.58 4.63
C ASP A 979 21.20 -49.87 4.55
N LYS A 980 20.08 -49.91 5.29
CA LYS A 980 19.14 -51.05 5.30
C LYS A 980 18.10 -50.92 4.19
N ASN A 981 17.36 -51.99 3.94
CA ASN A 981 16.28 -51.97 2.95
C ASN A 981 15.20 -50.94 3.34
N PHE A 982 14.74 -50.17 2.35
CA PHE A 982 13.78 -49.10 2.57
C PHE A 982 12.41 -49.60 3.06
N ILE A 983 11.87 -50.68 2.47
CA ILE A 983 10.58 -51.26 2.90
C ILE A 983 10.72 -51.91 4.28
N GLN A 984 11.85 -52.54 4.56
CA GLN A 984 12.14 -53.03 5.92
C GLN A 984 12.13 -51.87 6.94
N SER A 985 12.65 -50.69 6.56
CA SER A 985 12.60 -49.50 7.40
C SER A 985 11.15 -49.06 7.63
N VAL A 986 10.31 -48.98 6.59
CA VAL A 986 8.88 -48.64 6.72
C VAL A 986 8.14 -49.62 7.63
N GLN A 987 8.33 -50.93 7.42
CA GLN A 987 7.71 -51.98 8.24
C GLN A 987 8.15 -51.88 9.70
N THR A 988 9.43 -51.58 9.93
CA THR A 988 9.95 -51.42 11.29
C THR A 988 9.42 -50.15 11.95
N ILE A 989 9.26 -49.03 11.23
CA ILE A 989 8.61 -47.81 11.76
C ILE A 989 7.21 -48.14 12.25
N GLU A 990 6.37 -48.75 11.41
CA GLU A 990 4.99 -49.02 11.82
C GLU A 990 4.94 -50.03 12.96
N LYS A 991 5.79 -51.06 12.94
CA LYS A 991 5.86 -52.01 14.06
C LYS A 991 6.27 -51.33 15.37
N VAL A 992 7.23 -50.40 15.32
CA VAL A 992 7.64 -49.62 16.50
C VAL A 992 6.51 -48.70 16.95
N ASN A 993 5.84 -48.01 16.03
CA ASN A 993 4.72 -47.13 16.33
C ASN A 993 3.59 -47.87 17.05
N GLU A 994 3.20 -49.05 16.54
CA GLU A 994 2.20 -49.93 17.17
C GLU A 994 2.67 -50.45 18.53
N THR A 995 3.89 -50.99 18.60
CA THR A 995 4.38 -51.73 19.78
C THR A 995 4.68 -50.81 20.95
N PHE A 996 5.23 -49.63 20.69
CA PHE A 996 5.55 -48.63 21.70
C PHE A 996 4.43 -47.60 21.88
N GLY A 997 3.37 -47.66 21.06
CA GLY A 997 2.19 -46.82 21.16
C GLY A 997 2.45 -45.33 20.97
N PHE A 998 3.35 -44.97 20.05
CA PHE A 998 3.69 -43.57 19.76
C PHE A 998 2.44 -42.77 19.34
N GLN A 999 1.58 -43.32 18.49
CA GLN A 999 0.33 -42.66 18.11
C GLN A 999 -0.57 -42.36 19.32
N LYS A 1000 -0.64 -43.26 20.31
CA LYS A 1000 -1.42 -43.03 21.54
C LYS A 1000 -0.86 -41.87 22.33
N VAL A 1001 0.48 -41.78 22.42
CA VAL A 1001 1.17 -40.67 23.07
C VAL A 1001 0.93 -39.35 22.36
N ILE A 1002 1.08 -39.31 21.02
CA ILE A 1002 0.84 -38.09 20.24
C ILE A 1002 -0.62 -37.64 20.36
N ASN A 1003 -1.57 -38.57 20.36
CA ASN A 1003 -2.99 -38.27 20.59
C ASN A 1003 -3.23 -37.70 21.99
N TYR A 1004 -2.62 -38.30 23.03
CA TYR A 1004 -2.69 -37.76 24.39
C TYR A 1004 -2.14 -36.34 24.43
N ILE A 1005 -0.92 -36.11 23.92
CA ILE A 1005 -0.28 -34.79 23.88
C ILE A 1005 -1.19 -33.78 23.17
N SER A 1006 -1.75 -34.15 22.02
CA SER A 1006 -2.58 -33.27 21.17
C SER A 1006 -3.94 -32.93 21.81
N SER A 1007 -4.44 -33.78 22.70
CA SER A 1007 -5.71 -33.57 23.41
C SER A 1007 -5.60 -32.71 24.66
N ILE A 1008 -4.38 -32.36 25.08
CA ILE A 1008 -4.16 -31.48 26.24
C ILE A 1008 -4.71 -30.09 25.93
N ARG A 1009 -5.57 -29.59 26.83
CA ARG A 1009 -6.09 -28.22 26.76
C ARG A 1009 -4.95 -27.24 26.96
N ILE A 1010 -4.89 -26.24 26.08
CA ILE A 1010 -3.84 -25.22 26.09
C ILE A 1010 -4.40 -23.97 26.72
N VAL A 1011 -3.72 -23.48 27.76
CA VAL A 1011 -4.11 -22.28 28.50
C VAL A 1011 -3.24 -21.10 28.05
N ASN A 1012 -1.97 -21.35 27.76
CA ASN A 1012 -1.03 -20.32 27.35
C ASN A 1012 -0.02 -20.78 26.27
N GLU A 1013 0.80 -19.85 25.80
CA GLU A 1013 1.82 -20.07 24.76
C GLU A 1013 2.85 -21.14 25.19
N TRP A 1014 3.22 -21.18 26.47
CA TRP A 1014 4.19 -22.12 27.03
C TRP A 1014 3.67 -23.54 27.01
N ASP A 1015 2.38 -23.74 27.26
CA ASP A 1015 1.73 -25.05 27.12
C ASP A 1015 1.83 -25.55 25.68
N ARG A 1016 1.61 -24.67 24.70
CA ARG A 1016 1.72 -24.98 23.26
C ARG A 1016 3.17 -25.31 22.88
N PHE A 1017 4.14 -24.51 23.31
CA PHE A 1017 5.56 -24.79 23.06
C PHE A 1017 5.99 -26.12 23.70
N ALA A 1018 5.56 -26.40 24.92
CA ALA A 1018 5.84 -27.66 25.60
C ALA A 1018 5.20 -28.84 24.87
N GLN A 1019 3.96 -28.70 24.38
CA GLN A 1019 3.27 -29.70 23.56
C GLN A 1019 4.09 -30.02 22.29
N PHE A 1020 4.48 -29.00 21.54
CA PHE A 1020 5.27 -29.12 20.32
C PHE A 1020 6.67 -29.71 20.57
N SER A 1021 7.32 -29.31 21.67
CA SER A 1021 8.60 -29.88 22.09
C SER A 1021 8.48 -31.38 22.37
N MET A 1022 7.41 -31.81 23.06
CA MET A 1022 7.17 -33.22 23.32
C MET A 1022 6.86 -34.01 22.05
N ILE A 1023 6.05 -33.48 21.13
CA ILE A 1023 5.80 -34.10 19.82
C ILE A 1023 7.12 -34.34 19.10
N LYS A 1024 7.96 -33.31 18.98
CA LYS A 1024 9.29 -33.42 18.36
C LYS A 1024 10.14 -34.50 19.01
N LYS A 1025 10.22 -34.51 20.34
CA LYS A 1025 10.98 -35.49 21.11
C LYS A 1025 10.54 -36.92 20.80
N TYR A 1026 9.24 -37.20 20.86
CA TYR A 1026 8.71 -38.53 20.54
C TYR A 1026 8.93 -38.93 19.07
N THR A 1027 8.76 -38.01 18.12
CA THR A 1027 9.08 -38.28 16.71
C THR A 1027 10.56 -38.64 16.53
N MET A 1028 11.47 -37.94 17.22
CA MET A 1028 12.90 -38.27 17.17
C MET A 1028 13.22 -39.60 17.85
N SER A 1029 12.57 -39.94 18.97
CA SER A 1029 12.75 -41.23 19.64
C SER A 1029 12.22 -42.39 18.80
N LEU A 1030 11.10 -42.23 18.09
CA LEU A 1030 10.62 -43.20 17.10
C LEU A 1030 11.74 -43.52 16.10
N VAL A 1031 12.34 -42.50 15.50
CA VAL A 1031 13.45 -42.66 14.55
C VAL A 1031 14.67 -43.35 15.19
N LYS A 1032 15.08 -42.95 16.39
CA LYS A 1032 16.22 -43.56 17.10
C LYS A 1032 15.99 -45.05 17.41
N ILE A 1033 14.81 -45.39 17.94
CA ILE A 1033 14.45 -46.78 18.27
C ILE A 1033 14.42 -47.63 16.99
N THR A 1034 13.83 -47.11 15.92
CA THR A 1034 13.81 -47.84 14.65
C THR A 1034 15.23 -48.08 14.12
N ILE A 1035 16.12 -47.07 14.16
CA ILE A 1035 17.54 -47.24 13.76
C ILE A 1035 18.21 -48.33 14.61
N LYS A 1036 18.01 -48.31 15.94
CA LYS A 1036 18.56 -49.31 16.84
C LYS A 1036 18.07 -50.72 16.50
N ILE A 1037 16.76 -50.90 16.30
CA ILE A 1037 16.17 -52.20 15.96
C ILE A 1037 16.70 -52.70 14.61
N LEU A 1038 16.87 -51.83 13.63
CA LEU A 1038 17.41 -52.19 12.32
C LEU A 1038 18.90 -52.60 12.38
N ASN A 1039 19.71 -51.87 13.16
CA ASN A 1039 21.14 -52.12 13.27
C ASN A 1039 21.46 -53.32 14.18
N ASP A 1040 20.90 -53.33 15.38
CA ASP A 1040 21.27 -54.28 16.44
C ASP A 1040 20.44 -55.58 16.36
N PHE A 1041 19.22 -55.51 15.80
CA PHE A 1041 18.26 -56.62 15.80
C PHE A 1041 17.68 -56.95 14.42
N SER A 1042 18.25 -56.40 13.34
CA SER A 1042 17.84 -56.67 11.95
C SER A 1042 16.34 -56.48 11.68
N GLY A 1043 15.72 -55.48 12.32
CA GLY A 1043 14.28 -55.20 12.19
C GLY A 1043 13.38 -55.96 13.18
N ASN A 1044 13.93 -56.90 13.96
CA ASN A 1044 13.15 -57.68 14.92
C ASN A 1044 12.88 -56.89 16.21
N THR A 1045 11.68 -56.31 16.30
CA THR A 1045 11.23 -55.54 17.47
C THR A 1045 11.13 -56.40 18.74
N GLU A 1046 10.75 -57.67 18.62
CA GLU A 1046 10.64 -58.59 19.76
C GLU A 1046 12.01 -58.90 20.39
N ALA A 1047 13.07 -58.91 19.59
CA ALA A 1047 14.42 -59.15 20.09
C ALA A 1047 14.93 -57.99 20.98
N LEU A 1048 14.60 -56.74 20.64
CA LEU A 1048 14.87 -55.60 21.53
C LEU A 1048 14.06 -55.71 22.83
N ILE A 1049 12.78 -56.06 22.72
CA ILE A 1049 11.89 -56.25 23.89
C ILE A 1049 12.45 -57.33 24.80
N ALA A 1050 12.87 -58.47 24.25
CA ALA A 1050 13.48 -59.54 25.03
C ALA A 1050 14.77 -59.08 25.73
N ALA A 1051 15.62 -58.33 25.02
CA ALA A 1051 16.88 -57.79 25.57
C ALA A 1051 16.67 -56.73 26.67
N LYS A 1052 15.52 -56.05 26.68
CA LYS A 1052 15.19 -54.95 27.60
C LYS A 1052 13.87 -55.16 28.33
N LYS A 1053 13.48 -56.43 28.56
CA LYS A 1053 12.13 -56.82 28.98
C LYS A 1053 11.61 -56.06 30.20
N THR A 1054 12.39 -55.97 31.27
CA THR A 1054 12.00 -55.27 32.50
C THR A 1054 11.71 -53.78 32.26
N LEU A 1055 12.50 -53.11 31.41
CA LEU A 1055 12.29 -51.70 31.07
C LEU A 1055 11.07 -51.53 30.16
N PHE A 1056 10.89 -52.43 29.19
CA PHE A 1056 9.76 -52.39 28.27
C PHE A 1056 8.43 -52.64 29.00
N ASP A 1057 8.36 -53.66 29.87
CA ASP A 1057 7.19 -53.97 30.68
C ASP A 1057 6.82 -52.77 31.57
N SER A 1058 7.81 -52.10 32.16
CA SER A 1058 7.63 -50.87 32.94
C SER A 1058 7.10 -49.70 32.10
N TYR A 1059 7.60 -49.54 30.87
CA TYR A 1059 7.13 -48.52 29.92
C TYR A 1059 5.69 -48.77 29.50
N ILE A 1060 5.35 -49.98 29.07
CA ILE A 1060 4.00 -50.34 28.61
C ILE A 1060 2.98 -50.26 29.75
N SER A 1061 3.34 -50.69 30.95
CA SER A 1061 2.50 -50.52 32.14
C SER A 1061 2.12 -49.05 32.32
N GLN A 1062 3.10 -48.15 32.29
CA GLN A 1062 2.86 -46.71 32.46
C GLN A 1062 2.10 -46.10 31.27
N LEU A 1063 2.40 -46.49 30.03
CA LEU A 1063 1.65 -46.03 28.86
C LEU A 1063 0.16 -46.40 28.96
N ASN A 1064 -0.14 -47.62 29.40
CA ASN A 1064 -1.51 -48.08 29.60
C ASN A 1064 -2.21 -47.33 30.74
N ASP A 1065 -1.49 -46.97 31.80
CA ASP A 1065 -2.03 -46.14 32.87
C ASP A 1065 -2.32 -44.72 32.37
N ILE A 1066 -1.39 -44.11 31.62
CA ILE A 1066 -1.58 -42.78 31.02
C ILE A 1066 -2.75 -42.76 30.05
N SER A 1067 -2.92 -43.82 29.25
CA SER A 1067 -4.02 -43.93 28.29
C SER A 1067 -5.40 -43.94 28.95
N LYS A 1068 -5.48 -44.20 30.27
CA LYS A 1068 -6.72 -44.12 31.07
C LYS A 1068 -6.91 -42.76 31.73
N LEU A 1069 -5.87 -41.93 31.79
CA LEU A 1069 -5.94 -40.59 32.38
C LEU A 1069 -6.61 -39.61 31.41
N ALA A 1070 -7.33 -38.65 31.96
CA ALA A 1070 -7.71 -37.46 31.20
C ALA A 1070 -6.46 -36.66 30.87
N ALA A 1071 -6.33 -36.21 29.62
CA ALA A 1071 -5.19 -35.46 29.11
C ALA A 1071 -5.17 -34.02 29.65
N ASN A 1072 -4.85 -33.87 30.95
CA ASN A 1072 -4.96 -32.60 31.65
C ASN A 1072 -3.62 -31.83 31.68
N ASN A 1073 -2.49 -32.51 31.55
CA ASN A 1073 -1.15 -31.89 31.52
C ASN A 1073 -0.11 -32.85 30.91
N LEU A 1074 1.08 -32.31 30.61
CA LEU A 1074 2.19 -33.02 29.97
C LEU A 1074 3.03 -33.88 30.92
N HIS A 1075 2.89 -33.73 32.24
CA HIS A 1075 3.80 -34.37 33.21
C HIS A 1075 3.88 -35.90 33.08
N PRO A 1076 2.77 -36.65 32.92
CA PRO A 1076 2.83 -38.09 32.73
C PRO A 1076 3.61 -38.49 31.46
N ILE A 1077 3.51 -37.69 30.41
CA ILE A 1077 4.20 -37.94 29.14
C ILE A 1077 5.69 -37.60 29.22
N VAL A 1078 6.07 -36.57 29.98
CA VAL A 1078 7.50 -36.28 30.25
C VAL A 1078 8.15 -37.46 30.99
N LEU A 1079 7.50 -37.99 32.02
CA LEU A 1079 8.01 -39.16 32.76
C LEU A 1079 8.05 -40.43 31.89
N LEU A 1080 7.04 -40.61 31.03
CA LEU A 1080 7.01 -41.72 30.08
C LEU A 1080 8.16 -41.62 29.06
N TYR A 1081 8.50 -40.40 28.63
CA TYR A 1081 9.59 -40.14 27.70
C TYR A 1081 10.95 -40.52 28.29
N ASP A 1082 11.21 -40.22 29.57
CA ASP A 1082 12.47 -40.61 30.23
C ASP A 1082 12.65 -42.13 30.26
N LYS A 1083 11.56 -42.88 30.47
CA LYS A 1083 11.58 -44.34 30.36
C LYS A 1083 11.78 -44.82 28.92
N LEU A 1084 11.16 -44.16 27.94
CA LEU A 1084 11.35 -44.48 26.54
C LEU A 1084 12.82 -44.30 26.12
N GLU A 1085 13.47 -43.21 26.52
CA GLU A 1085 14.88 -42.97 26.22
C GLU A 1085 15.81 -44.01 26.87
N SER A 1086 15.40 -44.68 27.97
CA SER A 1086 16.16 -45.80 28.53
C SER A 1086 16.12 -47.09 27.71
N LEU A 1087 15.19 -47.17 26.74
CA LEU A 1087 15.05 -48.28 25.78
C LEU A 1087 15.85 -48.05 24.49
N VAL A 1088 16.19 -46.78 24.19
CA VAL A 1088 17.08 -46.35 23.10
C VAL A 1088 18.53 -46.64 23.49
#